data_AF-A0A0L0T2D2-F1
#
_entry.id   AF-A0A0L0T2D2-F1
#
_cell.length_a   1.000
_cell.length_b   1.000
_cell.length_c   1.000
_cell.angle_alpha   90.00
_cell.angle_beta   90.00
_cell.angle_gamma   90.00
#
_symmetry.space_group_name_H-M   'P 1'
#
loop_
_entity.id
_entity.type
_entity.pdbx_description
1 polymer ?
#
loop_
_entity_poly.entity_id
_entity_poly.type
_entity_poly.pdbx_seq_one_letter_code
_entity_poly.pdbx_strand_id
1 'polypeptide(L)'
;MNSSNSAASAGSAPNLAAAGSAAAAALPKLVTPAWPPTSSPERPAATSSSPSIAAAGLATDLDLTTTPPSVTWGPMSPLAAAVASSPMAVSPDGTLAGVRATPISYAIHDCSSAQPPYHAHHIQYSRPHDESSRWTSRSTDQAQYLTVVLPVPAIVTSLVFGKFHKPHVCNLQEFRVFAGMSTDTLTEVFHGGLENTSETETIAVKHRVASTPAGSAFPDWMTPAAFPVQFIKIVPHAAYQRDFPFSIWYLEVHGVADPAIVAQCTREYAHWRDLLALRACLAFTRRRPHLHTAHKALLALAPPGLTIDAPIVAHLFDALVRRADYTQAEAILDEAAARGILGEAIADSPWRPQWRKIVPQGGASPGARAGHQAVLDSVGNAIYLFGGWDGTQDLGDVWRFDLGSEIWTCLARDARTHRGPSPRSCHRAVMDSGRRCMYVLGRYVENGVVAEPDFWRWDVESGRWTCLSEDTAAEGGPATVYDHQMVLDEVEQAIYVFGGRVCGVPASAEGGVRTTEYSGLFKYAIRSGTWEHIQIASTPGSTDVKPRTGHAMTFHARARQLLILGGQRGREAYGHFLAIDVDKHTAAKLPTCAAPSGTAANQRAVLDDETNALLVLSHVVPQPATGGSAAASAVAQHAAAAAAAHAAAGAGNAAITSPVSLTSGHVLADLGHVLVDRDAPRTRASAASTAAARAARASRPALWTYRVSTGEWTRTTITASSVDGEPVARFAHSLTVHTRARTAYLFGGNPNDRTSPQTRLGDMWALDMHAPSLDAVVTGVKFHVRRARLVEMVRRGEVVEALEYLREKVTPVAPSAVEVSELAAGVFLAMGGGGMGQESGDGGWDERLAVFDALVPWFPARMRPPVADVVDVMPIA
;
A
#
# COMPACT_ATOMS: atom_id res chain seq x y z
N MET A 1 -12.03 -86.95 6.09
CA MET A 1 -10.81 -87.21 5.28
C MET A 1 -10.16 -85.84 5.03
N ASN A 2 -9.48 -85.26 6.01
CA ASN A 2 -8.11 -85.54 6.44
C ASN A 2 -7.09 -84.85 5.48
N SER A 3 -6.41 -83.72 5.78
CA SER A 3 -5.43 -83.59 6.88
C SER A 3 -5.85 -84.41 8.08
N SER A 4 -5.43 -85.66 8.00
CA SER A 4 -5.25 -86.50 9.16
C SER A 4 -4.29 -85.71 10.05
N ASN A 5 -4.68 -85.15 11.18
CA ASN A 5 -5.78 -85.36 12.11
C ASN A 5 -6.04 -83.97 12.77
N SER A 6 -7.16 -83.54 13.35
CA SER A 6 -8.41 -84.17 13.81
C SER A 6 -9.34 -83.04 14.29
N ALA A 7 -10.61 -83.05 13.83
CA ALA A 7 -11.88 -82.61 14.48
C ALA A 7 -12.00 -81.21 15.16
N ALA A 8 -13.09 -80.43 15.18
CA ALA A 8 -14.46 -80.38 14.63
C ALA A 8 -15.03 -79.02 15.15
N SER A 9 -15.77 -78.17 14.43
CA SER A 9 -17.25 -78.08 14.31
C SER A 9 -17.58 -76.57 14.23
N ALA A 10 -18.21 -76.03 13.18
CA ALA A 10 -19.65 -75.91 12.89
C ALA A 10 -20.41 -74.79 13.66
N GLY A 11 -21.24 -74.04 12.92
CA GLY A 11 -22.39 -73.27 13.45
C GLY A 11 -22.24 -71.75 13.30
N SER A 12 -22.73 -71.14 12.21
CA SER A 12 -24.12 -70.72 11.97
C SER A 12 -24.43 -69.31 12.49
N ALA A 13 -24.96 -68.49 11.59
CA ALA A 13 -25.70 -67.27 11.88
C ALA A 13 -26.78 -67.49 12.96
N PRO A 14 -27.27 -66.40 13.57
CA PRO A 14 -28.61 -66.01 13.15
C PRO A 14 -28.83 -64.48 13.02
N ASN A 15 -29.62 -64.17 11.98
CA ASN A 15 -30.62 -63.10 11.99
C ASN A 15 -31.64 -63.32 13.12
N LEU A 16 -32.14 -62.24 13.73
CA LEU A 16 -33.56 -61.99 14.13
C LEU A 16 -33.56 -60.89 15.22
N ALA A 17 -34.09 -59.71 14.90
CA ALA A 17 -35.47 -59.28 15.20
C ALA A 17 -35.60 -58.82 16.66
N ALA A 18 -35.73 -57.52 16.90
CA ALA A 18 -36.99 -56.78 16.92
C ALA A 18 -37.80 -57.01 18.22
N ALA A 19 -37.74 -55.99 19.09
CA ALA A 19 -38.79 -55.54 19.99
C ALA A 19 -38.43 -54.07 20.29
N GLY A 20 -39.21 -53.03 20.00
CA GLY A 20 -40.66 -52.92 20.05
C GLY A 20 -41.06 -52.31 21.39
N SER A 21 -41.26 -50.99 21.45
CA SER A 21 -42.37 -50.34 22.16
C SER A 21 -42.15 -48.82 22.33
N ALA A 22 -43.23 -48.09 22.09
CA ALA A 22 -43.43 -46.66 22.22
C ALA A 22 -43.32 -46.12 23.65
N ALA A 23 -43.02 -44.82 23.79
CA ALA A 23 -43.83 -43.86 24.57
C ALA A 23 -43.24 -42.45 24.46
N ALA A 24 -44.12 -41.46 24.27
CA ALA A 24 -43.84 -40.04 24.23
C ALA A 24 -44.07 -39.40 25.61
N ALA A 25 -43.16 -38.51 26.05
CA ALA A 25 -43.33 -37.41 27.02
C ALA A 25 -41.93 -36.75 27.20
N ALA A 26 -41.64 -35.53 26.74
CA ALA A 26 -41.99 -34.20 27.27
C ALA A 26 -41.17 -33.73 28.50
N LEU A 27 -40.35 -32.69 28.24
CA LEU A 27 -39.84 -31.59 29.11
C LEU A 27 -38.63 -31.85 30.05
N PRO A 28 -37.79 -30.83 30.39
CA PRO A 28 -38.12 -29.40 30.48
C PRO A 28 -37.18 -28.39 29.76
N LYS A 29 -37.79 -27.24 29.43
CA LYS A 29 -37.16 -25.97 29.05
C LYS A 29 -36.73 -25.21 30.31
N LEU A 30 -35.52 -24.62 30.32
CA LEU A 30 -35.11 -23.53 31.22
C LEU A 30 -34.67 -22.34 30.35
N VAL A 31 -35.45 -21.26 30.29
CA VAL A 31 -35.48 -20.05 31.16
C VAL A 31 -34.52 -18.97 30.63
N THR A 32 -35.10 -18.05 29.87
CA THR A 32 -34.62 -16.68 29.62
C THR A 32 -35.26 -15.75 30.66
N PRO A 33 -34.58 -14.67 31.13
CA PRO A 33 -35.25 -13.62 31.86
C PRO A 33 -35.64 -12.47 30.92
N ALA A 34 -36.93 -12.15 30.91
CA ALA A 34 -37.51 -10.91 30.42
C ALA A 34 -38.11 -10.14 31.61
N TRP A 35 -38.00 -8.82 31.62
CA TRP A 35 -38.69 -7.92 32.54
C TRP A 35 -39.74 -7.11 31.75
N PRO A 36 -40.98 -6.93 32.24
CA PRO A 36 -41.93 -5.95 31.71
C PRO A 36 -42.40 -4.98 32.84
N PRO A 37 -43.46 -4.16 32.67
CA PRO A 37 -43.42 -2.71 32.40
C PRO A 37 -44.15 -1.87 33.49
N THR A 38 -44.20 -0.52 33.39
CA THR A 38 -45.24 0.42 33.94
C THR A 38 -44.77 1.89 33.80
N SER A 39 -45.40 2.74 32.98
CA SER A 39 -46.54 3.66 33.21
C SER A 39 -46.27 4.93 34.05
N SER A 40 -46.53 6.10 33.46
CA SER A 40 -46.60 7.46 34.06
C SER A 40 -47.63 7.55 35.21
N PRO A 41 -47.54 8.55 36.12
CA PRO A 41 -48.38 9.76 35.97
C PRO A 41 -47.87 11.09 36.60
N GLU A 42 -48.42 12.19 36.07
CA GLU A 42 -48.94 13.47 36.62
C GLU A 42 -48.40 14.18 37.90
N ARG A 43 -48.42 15.53 37.79
CA ARG A 43 -48.36 16.59 38.83
C ARG A 43 -49.46 16.46 39.90
N PRO A 44 -49.27 17.05 41.12
CA PRO A 44 -49.96 18.31 41.44
C PRO A 44 -49.21 19.29 42.38
N ALA A 45 -49.91 20.37 42.73
CA ALA A 45 -49.49 21.69 43.21
C ALA A 45 -49.12 21.86 44.71
N ALA A 46 -48.38 22.96 44.96
CA ALA A 46 -48.37 23.93 46.06
C ALA A 46 -48.80 23.54 47.49
N THR A 47 -48.01 23.92 48.51
CA THR A 47 -48.32 24.98 49.51
C THR A 47 -47.21 25.18 50.56
N SER A 48 -46.90 26.46 50.84
CA SER A 48 -46.49 27.13 52.10
C SER A 48 -45.57 26.46 53.14
N SER A 49 -44.46 27.12 53.48
CA SER A 49 -44.32 27.96 54.71
C SER A 49 -42.84 28.16 55.11
N SER A 50 -42.40 29.42 55.20
CA SER A 50 -41.17 29.88 55.88
C SER A 50 -41.35 29.86 57.42
N PRO A 51 -40.30 29.97 58.27
CA PRO A 51 -39.47 31.19 58.38
C PRO A 51 -37.95 31.00 58.66
N SER A 52 -37.17 31.96 58.11
CA SER A 52 -36.06 32.73 58.70
C SER A 52 -35.11 32.11 59.74
N ILE A 53 -33.80 32.15 59.46
CA ILE A 53 -32.79 32.95 60.21
C ILE A 53 -31.57 33.18 59.29
N ALA A 54 -31.07 34.42 59.30
CA ALA A 54 -29.98 34.93 58.49
C ALA A 54 -28.59 34.61 59.07
N ALA A 55 -27.59 34.42 58.20
CA ALA A 55 -26.22 34.89 58.41
C ALA A 55 -25.45 34.93 57.08
N ALA A 56 -24.72 36.03 56.88
CA ALA A 56 -24.06 36.45 55.66
C ALA A 56 -22.75 35.70 55.35
N GLY A 57 -22.37 35.62 54.07
CA GLY A 57 -21.03 35.22 53.63
C GLY A 57 -20.91 35.21 52.11
N LEU A 58 -20.09 36.11 51.57
CA LEU A 58 -19.86 36.33 50.14
C LEU A 58 -19.26 35.13 49.41
N ALA A 59 -19.84 34.76 48.26
CA ALA A 59 -19.13 34.19 47.12
C ALA A 59 -19.97 34.39 45.84
N THR A 60 -19.38 35.05 44.85
CA THR A 60 -19.96 35.32 43.53
C THR A 60 -19.75 34.12 42.61
N ASP A 61 -20.81 33.36 42.34
CA ASP A 61 -20.89 32.43 41.21
C ASP A 61 -21.61 33.10 40.04
N LEU A 62 -20.95 33.14 38.88
CA LEU A 62 -21.54 33.54 37.61
C LEU A 62 -22.29 32.35 36.99
N ASP A 63 -23.61 32.47 36.93
CA ASP A 63 -24.52 31.55 36.26
C ASP A 63 -24.50 31.74 34.73
N LEU A 64 -24.24 30.65 34.00
CA LEU A 64 -24.23 30.53 32.54
C LEU A 64 -25.64 30.23 32.01
N THR A 65 -26.63 31.06 32.30
CA THR A 65 -27.96 30.95 31.68
C THR A 65 -28.61 32.32 31.44
N THR A 66 -28.00 33.16 30.61
CA THR A 66 -28.72 34.31 30.01
C THR A 66 -28.50 34.37 28.51
N THR A 67 -29.59 34.19 27.77
CA THR A 67 -29.69 34.51 26.34
C THR A 67 -29.39 36.01 26.13
N PRO A 68 -28.52 36.40 25.17
CA PRO A 68 -28.33 37.82 24.86
C PRO A 68 -29.56 38.37 24.11
N PRO A 69 -29.80 39.69 24.18
CA PRO A 69 -30.98 40.32 23.61
C PRO A 69 -30.95 40.23 22.08
N SER A 70 -32.13 40.09 21.48
CA SER A 70 -32.35 40.19 20.04
C SER A 70 -31.88 41.56 19.54
N VAL A 71 -30.73 41.58 18.86
CA VAL A 71 -30.27 42.78 18.15
C VAL A 71 -30.72 42.66 16.70
N THR A 72 -31.74 43.43 16.34
CA THR A 72 -32.11 43.67 14.95
C THR A 72 -31.08 44.61 14.33
N TRP A 73 -30.28 44.11 13.38
CA TRP A 73 -29.46 44.93 12.50
C TRP A 73 -29.89 44.73 11.04
N GLY A 74 -29.79 45.83 10.28
CA GLY A 74 -30.38 46.07 8.96
C GLY A 74 -29.84 45.23 7.79
N PRO A 75 -30.24 45.57 6.55
CA PRO A 75 -30.13 44.66 5.41
C PRO A 75 -28.69 44.33 5.06
N MET A 76 -28.48 43.07 4.67
CA MET A 76 -27.19 42.51 4.23
C MET A 76 -26.53 43.35 3.13
N SER A 77 -25.20 43.34 3.10
CA SER A 77 -24.41 43.80 1.95
C SER A 77 -24.89 43.11 0.66
N PRO A 78 -25.03 43.84 -0.46
CA PRO A 78 -25.61 43.33 -1.72
C PRO A 78 -24.81 42.17 -2.36
N LEU A 79 -23.61 41.85 -1.87
CA LEU A 79 -22.81 40.72 -2.39
C LEU A 79 -23.26 39.35 -1.85
N ALA A 80 -23.87 39.28 -0.65
CA ALA A 80 -24.33 38.02 -0.06
C ALA A 80 -25.73 37.59 -0.56
N ALA A 81 -26.57 38.56 -0.95
CA ALA A 81 -27.94 38.31 -1.43
C ALA A 81 -28.00 37.85 -2.90
N ALA A 82 -26.96 38.09 -3.70
CA ALA A 82 -26.94 37.77 -5.12
C ALA A 82 -26.71 36.27 -5.43
N VAL A 83 -26.39 35.45 -4.43
CA VAL A 83 -26.12 34.00 -4.60
C VAL A 83 -27.39 33.15 -4.49
N ALA A 84 -28.50 33.71 -3.99
CA ALA A 84 -29.70 32.92 -3.65
C ALA A 84 -30.83 32.93 -4.70
N SER A 85 -30.63 33.46 -5.92
CA SER A 85 -31.72 33.46 -6.92
C SER A 85 -31.26 33.39 -8.38
N SER A 86 -31.08 32.17 -8.91
CA SER A 86 -31.38 31.82 -10.31
C SER A 86 -31.39 30.30 -10.52
N PRO A 87 -32.23 29.77 -11.45
CA PRO A 87 -32.60 28.36 -11.49
C PRO A 87 -31.48 27.46 -12.03
N MET A 88 -31.44 26.26 -11.46
CA MET A 88 -30.40 25.23 -11.55
C MET A 88 -30.19 24.66 -12.95
N ALA A 89 -28.93 24.31 -13.25
CA ALA A 89 -28.55 23.29 -14.22
C ALA A 89 -27.50 22.30 -13.63
N VAL A 90 -27.52 22.09 -12.32
CA VAL A 90 -26.66 21.11 -11.62
C VAL A 90 -27.53 20.38 -10.61
N SER A 91 -27.49 19.05 -10.58
CA SER A 91 -28.20 18.22 -9.61
C SER A 91 -27.78 18.61 -8.17
N PRO A 92 -28.66 18.45 -7.16
CA PRO A 92 -28.33 18.76 -5.76
C PRO A 92 -27.11 18.00 -5.20
N ASP A 93 -26.64 16.97 -5.91
CA ASP A 93 -25.52 16.11 -5.53
C ASP A 93 -24.15 16.60 -6.04
N GLY A 94 -24.08 17.74 -6.73
CA GLY A 94 -22.81 18.34 -7.21
C GLY A 94 -22.03 17.49 -8.22
N THR A 95 -22.66 16.50 -8.85
CA THR A 95 -22.00 15.62 -9.81
C THR A 95 -21.98 16.23 -11.22
N LEU A 96 -20.79 16.31 -11.85
CA LEU A 96 -20.61 16.49 -13.31
C LEU A 96 -21.16 15.29 -14.12
N ALA A 97 -22.14 14.56 -13.60
CA ALA A 97 -22.68 13.35 -14.21
C ALA A 97 -23.58 13.72 -15.39
N GLY A 98 -23.14 13.38 -16.61
CA GLY A 98 -23.92 13.54 -17.84
C GLY A 98 -23.37 14.56 -18.85
N VAL A 99 -22.36 15.36 -18.48
CA VAL A 99 -21.71 16.29 -19.42
C VAL A 99 -20.62 15.54 -20.20
N ARG A 100 -20.75 15.49 -21.54
CA ARG A 100 -19.76 14.83 -22.40
C ARG A 100 -18.48 15.66 -22.46
N ALA A 101 -17.33 15.03 -22.19
CA ALA A 101 -16.04 15.62 -22.46
C ALA A 101 -15.83 15.77 -23.98
N THR A 102 -15.28 16.90 -24.39
CA THR A 102 -14.98 17.22 -25.79
C THR A 102 -13.51 17.62 -25.95
N PRO A 103 -12.94 17.51 -27.16
CA PRO A 103 -11.62 18.05 -27.46
C PRO A 103 -11.56 19.57 -27.21
N ILE A 104 -10.47 20.04 -26.61
CA ILE A 104 -10.20 21.44 -26.28
C ILE A 104 -8.93 21.89 -27.00
N SER A 105 -9.01 23.00 -27.73
CA SER A 105 -7.85 23.61 -28.38
C SER A 105 -6.87 24.17 -27.36
N TYR A 106 -5.58 24.15 -27.69
CA TYR A 106 -4.53 24.74 -26.86
C TYR A 106 -3.44 25.38 -27.73
N ALA A 107 -2.65 26.27 -27.12
CA ALA A 107 -1.41 26.80 -27.69
C ALA A 107 -0.21 26.34 -26.86
N ILE A 108 0.98 26.32 -27.48
CA ILE A 108 2.22 26.12 -26.74
C ILE A 108 2.50 27.39 -25.94
N HIS A 109 2.60 27.25 -24.62
CA HIS A 109 2.95 28.35 -23.74
C HIS A 109 4.47 28.47 -23.59
N ASP A 110 5.12 27.35 -23.26
CA ASP A 110 6.55 27.32 -22.98
C ASP A 110 7.12 25.90 -23.12
N CYS A 111 8.42 25.77 -23.33
CA CYS A 111 9.12 24.49 -23.26
C CYS A 111 10.57 24.69 -22.81
N SER A 112 11.11 23.74 -22.04
CA SER A 112 12.48 23.80 -21.52
C SER A 112 13.54 23.90 -22.62
N SER A 113 13.39 23.10 -23.66
CA SER A 113 14.29 23.04 -24.81
C SER A 113 13.63 22.32 -25.97
N ALA A 114 14.11 22.57 -27.20
CA ALA A 114 13.68 21.85 -28.39
C ALA A 114 14.88 21.62 -29.31
N GLN A 115 15.12 20.38 -29.74
CA GLN A 115 16.09 20.05 -30.78
C GLN A 115 15.50 20.35 -32.16
N PRO A 116 16.10 21.22 -32.99
CA PRO A 116 15.66 21.34 -34.38
C PRO A 116 15.85 20.02 -35.13
N PRO A 117 14.88 19.55 -35.95
CA PRO A 117 13.63 20.21 -36.36
C PRO A 117 12.41 19.96 -35.47
N TYR A 118 12.55 19.31 -34.31
CA TYR A 118 11.47 18.85 -33.42
C TYR A 118 10.93 19.94 -32.49
N HIS A 119 10.22 20.91 -33.07
CA HIS A 119 9.69 22.06 -32.35
C HIS A 119 8.42 21.74 -31.53
N ALA A 120 8.20 22.48 -30.45
CA ALA A 120 7.07 22.25 -29.53
C ALA A 120 5.69 22.31 -30.20
N HIS A 121 5.49 23.17 -31.21
CA HIS A 121 4.19 23.31 -31.89
C HIS A 121 3.82 22.10 -32.76
N HIS A 122 4.78 21.21 -33.07
CA HIS A 122 4.50 20.02 -33.85
C HIS A 122 3.56 19.04 -33.15
N ILE A 123 3.50 19.07 -31.80
CA ILE A 123 2.62 18.17 -31.04
C ILE A 123 1.13 18.46 -31.24
N GLN A 124 0.78 19.57 -31.88
CA GLN A 124 -0.62 19.93 -32.19
C GLN A 124 -1.18 19.14 -33.37
N TYR A 125 -0.32 18.43 -34.13
CA TYR A 125 -0.72 17.72 -35.35
C TYR A 125 -0.41 16.24 -35.23
N SER A 126 -1.42 15.39 -35.37
CA SER A 126 -1.23 13.94 -35.41
C SER A 126 -0.74 13.51 -36.80
N ARG A 127 0.58 13.35 -36.95
CA ARG A 127 1.23 12.84 -38.17
C ARG A 127 2.14 11.65 -37.85
N PRO A 128 1.58 10.45 -37.60
CA PRO A 128 2.35 9.30 -37.12
C PRO A 128 3.42 8.79 -38.10
N HIS A 129 3.33 9.17 -39.37
CA HIS A 129 4.29 8.80 -40.42
C HIS A 129 5.40 9.84 -40.66
N ASP A 130 5.31 11.00 -40.00
CA ASP A 130 6.29 12.08 -40.11
C ASP A 130 7.13 12.15 -38.85
N GLU A 131 8.41 11.76 -38.94
CA GLU A 131 9.31 11.74 -37.79
C GLU A 131 9.58 13.14 -37.22
N SER A 132 9.41 14.19 -38.03
CA SER A 132 9.61 15.57 -37.59
C SER A 132 8.43 16.12 -36.78
N SER A 133 7.26 15.48 -36.87
CA SER A 133 6.02 15.90 -36.20
C SER A 133 6.01 15.49 -34.72
N ARG A 134 6.96 16.01 -33.97
CA ARG A 134 7.12 15.84 -32.52
C ARG A 134 7.84 17.03 -31.91
N TRP A 135 7.67 17.19 -30.60
CA TRP A 135 8.62 17.91 -29.77
C TRP A 135 9.68 16.93 -29.27
N THR A 136 10.94 17.34 -29.27
CA THR A 136 12.04 16.57 -28.67
C THR A 136 12.96 17.47 -27.84
N SER A 137 13.24 17.08 -26.59
CA SER A 137 14.14 17.83 -25.70
C SER A 137 15.59 17.81 -26.18
N ARG A 138 16.39 18.82 -25.81
CA ARG A 138 17.85 18.84 -26.08
C ARG A 138 18.68 17.98 -25.16
N SER A 139 18.18 17.75 -23.94
CA SER A 139 18.83 17.02 -22.87
C SER A 139 17.89 15.95 -22.31
N THR A 140 18.45 15.05 -21.50
CA THR A 140 17.77 13.94 -20.81
C THR A 140 17.72 14.14 -19.30
N ASP A 141 18.10 15.33 -18.83
CA ASP A 141 17.99 15.70 -17.41
C ASP A 141 16.53 15.86 -16.97
N GLN A 142 16.32 15.87 -15.66
CA GLN A 142 14.98 16.02 -15.06
C GLN A 142 14.45 17.47 -15.10
N ALA A 143 15.15 18.39 -15.79
CA ALA A 143 14.71 19.78 -15.94
C ALA A 143 13.84 19.99 -17.19
N GLN A 144 13.58 18.96 -17.98
CA GLN A 144 12.81 19.08 -19.22
C GLN A 144 11.31 19.18 -18.95
N TYR A 145 10.63 20.06 -19.69
CA TYR A 145 9.18 20.24 -19.61
C TYR A 145 8.60 20.84 -20.89
N LEU A 146 7.30 20.67 -21.07
CA LEU A 146 6.49 21.35 -22.06
C LEU A 146 5.19 21.82 -21.41
N THR A 147 4.87 23.10 -21.57
CA THR A 147 3.66 23.72 -21.02
C THR A 147 2.76 24.18 -22.16
N VAL A 148 1.48 23.81 -22.09
CA VAL A 148 0.43 24.29 -22.99
C VAL A 148 -0.55 25.17 -22.23
N VAL A 149 -1.18 26.09 -22.96
CA VAL A 149 -2.20 27.01 -22.45
C VAL A 149 -3.49 26.84 -23.22
N LEU A 150 -4.61 26.79 -22.50
CA LEU A 150 -5.95 26.77 -23.07
C LEU A 150 -6.41 28.22 -23.35
N PRO A 151 -7.04 28.51 -24.50
CA PRO A 151 -7.53 29.85 -24.83
C PRO A 151 -8.55 30.39 -23.81
N VAL A 152 -9.35 29.47 -23.25
CA VAL A 152 -10.25 29.72 -22.14
C VAL A 152 -10.05 28.62 -21.09
N PRO A 153 -10.27 28.91 -19.79
CA PRO A 153 -10.24 27.88 -18.77
C PRO A 153 -11.21 26.73 -19.08
N ALA A 154 -10.89 25.54 -18.62
CA ALA A 154 -11.74 24.36 -18.80
C ALA A 154 -11.54 23.37 -17.65
N ILE A 155 -12.44 22.40 -17.52
CA ILE A 155 -12.28 21.26 -16.60
C ILE A 155 -11.69 20.11 -17.41
N VAL A 156 -10.38 19.90 -17.31
CA VAL A 156 -9.66 18.87 -18.09
C VAL A 156 -9.84 17.51 -17.43
N THR A 157 -10.36 16.53 -18.17
CA THR A 157 -10.64 15.18 -17.65
C THR A 157 -9.64 14.13 -18.13
N SER A 158 -9.09 14.31 -19.34
CA SER A 158 -8.15 13.36 -19.92
C SER A 158 -7.23 14.02 -20.95
N LEU A 159 -6.07 13.39 -21.17
CA LEU A 159 -5.10 13.76 -22.19
C LEU A 159 -4.87 12.59 -23.12
N VAL A 160 -4.83 12.86 -24.41
CA VAL A 160 -4.60 11.87 -25.46
C VAL A 160 -3.22 12.11 -26.05
N PHE A 161 -2.37 11.08 -26.03
CA PHE A 161 -1.03 11.10 -26.58
C PHE A 161 -0.99 10.26 -27.85
N GLY A 162 -0.82 10.92 -28.99
CA GLY A 162 -0.52 10.21 -30.23
C GLY A 162 0.94 9.74 -30.24
N LYS A 163 1.23 8.81 -31.14
CA LYS A 163 2.55 8.17 -31.24
C LYS A 163 2.99 8.04 -32.69
N PHE A 164 4.27 7.75 -32.86
CA PHE A 164 4.81 7.35 -34.15
C PHE A 164 4.20 6.03 -34.61
N HIS A 165 4.11 5.81 -35.93
CA HIS A 165 3.53 4.60 -36.53
C HIS A 165 4.26 3.31 -36.17
N LYS A 166 5.42 3.41 -35.49
CA LYS A 166 6.20 2.29 -34.93
C LYS A 166 6.57 2.62 -33.46
N PRO A 167 6.74 1.60 -32.60
CA PRO A 167 7.38 1.76 -31.30
C PRO A 167 8.68 2.55 -31.42
N HIS A 168 8.90 3.51 -30.52
CA HIS A 168 10.06 4.40 -30.59
C HIS A 168 10.69 4.61 -29.21
N VAL A 169 12.02 4.58 -29.18
CA VAL A 169 12.85 4.63 -27.96
C VAL A 169 12.69 5.89 -27.12
N CYS A 170 12.18 6.97 -27.73
CA CYS A 170 11.96 8.28 -27.10
C CYS A 170 10.55 8.44 -26.50
N ASN A 171 9.70 7.41 -26.61
CA ASN A 171 8.39 7.41 -25.95
C ASN A 171 8.58 7.56 -24.43
N LEU A 172 7.68 8.31 -23.80
CA LEU A 172 7.76 8.64 -22.37
C LEU A 172 7.42 7.41 -21.52
N GLN A 173 8.43 6.79 -20.92
CA GLN A 173 8.27 5.68 -19.98
C GLN A 173 7.79 6.17 -18.60
N GLU A 174 8.18 7.38 -18.20
CA GLU A 174 7.75 8.01 -16.96
C GLU A 174 7.70 9.52 -17.14
N PHE A 175 6.60 10.15 -16.69
CA PHE A 175 6.41 11.59 -16.69
C PHE A 175 5.34 12.00 -15.68
N ARG A 176 5.33 13.30 -15.37
CA ARG A 176 4.31 13.93 -14.53
C ARG A 176 3.55 14.97 -15.33
N VAL A 177 2.29 15.18 -14.96
CA VAL A 177 1.45 16.25 -15.51
C VAL A 177 0.99 17.12 -14.35
N PHE A 178 1.19 18.42 -14.49
CA PHE A 178 0.70 19.43 -13.58
C PHE A 178 -0.30 20.33 -14.30
N ALA A 179 -1.37 20.73 -13.63
CA ALA A 179 -2.39 21.58 -14.22
C ALA A 179 -2.91 22.63 -13.22
N GLY A 180 -3.31 23.80 -13.72
CA GLY A 180 -3.82 24.88 -12.87
C GLY A 180 -4.18 26.15 -13.65
N MET A 181 -4.55 27.19 -12.91
CA MET A 181 -4.94 28.51 -13.46
C MET A 181 -3.76 29.44 -13.72
N SER A 182 -2.60 29.17 -13.13
CA SER A 182 -1.35 29.90 -13.35
C SER A 182 -0.18 28.91 -13.33
N THR A 183 0.91 29.24 -14.04
CA THR A 183 2.15 28.47 -14.07
C THR A 183 2.82 28.30 -12.71
N ASP A 184 2.53 29.18 -11.75
CA ASP A 184 3.14 29.17 -10.42
C ASP A 184 2.34 28.32 -9.42
N THR A 185 1.10 27.97 -9.75
CA THR A 185 0.17 27.28 -8.84
C THR A 185 -0.36 25.97 -9.42
N LEU A 186 0.47 25.29 -10.22
CA LEU A 186 0.10 24.03 -10.85
C LEU A 186 0.04 22.90 -9.82
N THR A 187 -1.02 22.09 -9.88
CA THR A 187 -1.20 20.90 -9.06
C THR A 187 -0.85 19.65 -9.85
N GLU A 188 -0.19 18.67 -9.26
CA GLU A 188 0.05 17.37 -9.91
C GLU A 188 -1.29 16.66 -10.15
N VAL A 189 -1.59 16.35 -11.42
CA VAL A 189 -2.85 15.70 -11.83
C VAL A 189 -2.65 14.29 -12.38
N PHE A 190 -1.41 13.91 -12.69
CA PHE A 190 -1.04 12.57 -13.15
C PHE A 190 0.47 12.31 -12.96
N HIS A 191 0.83 11.08 -12.57
CA HIS A 191 2.19 10.56 -12.60
C HIS A 191 2.16 9.10 -13.07
N GLY A 192 2.82 8.83 -14.20
CA GLY A 192 2.83 7.51 -14.83
C GLY A 192 3.65 7.52 -16.12
N GLY A 193 3.38 6.56 -17.01
CA GLY A 193 4.10 6.38 -18.27
C GLY A 193 3.16 6.04 -19.43
N LEU A 194 3.66 6.18 -20.65
CA LEU A 194 3.04 5.65 -21.87
C LEU A 194 3.64 4.28 -22.19
N GLU A 195 2.91 3.45 -22.92
CA GLU A 195 3.43 2.20 -23.49
C GLU A 195 4.38 2.46 -24.67
N ASN A 196 5.36 1.58 -24.90
CA ASN A 196 6.19 1.65 -26.10
C ASN A 196 5.52 0.97 -27.30
N THR A 197 4.35 1.47 -27.69
CA THR A 197 3.59 1.02 -28.85
C THR A 197 3.48 2.14 -29.89
N SER A 198 2.85 1.85 -31.02
CA SER A 198 2.46 2.86 -32.02
C SER A 198 1.02 3.36 -31.85
N GLU A 199 0.30 2.84 -30.86
CA GLU A 199 -1.11 3.15 -30.63
C GLU A 199 -1.27 4.42 -29.79
N THR A 200 -2.27 5.22 -30.13
CA THR A 200 -2.62 6.43 -29.37
C THR A 200 -3.15 6.03 -28.00
N GLU A 201 -2.70 6.72 -26.94
CA GLU A 201 -3.10 6.42 -25.56
C GLU A 201 -3.86 7.58 -24.94
N THR A 202 -4.92 7.26 -24.20
CA THR A 202 -5.66 8.24 -23.39
C THR A 202 -5.38 8.01 -21.92
N ILE A 203 -4.96 9.05 -21.22
CA ILE A 203 -4.77 9.05 -19.77
C ILE A 203 -5.86 9.89 -19.10
N ALA A 204 -6.49 9.35 -18.06
CA ALA A 204 -7.37 10.13 -17.19
C ALA A 204 -6.52 10.99 -16.24
N VAL A 205 -6.91 12.24 -16.03
CA VAL A 205 -6.25 13.15 -15.09
C VAL A 205 -7.17 13.48 -13.91
N LYS A 206 -6.57 13.73 -12.75
CA LYS A 206 -7.31 14.24 -11.59
C LYS A 206 -7.97 15.57 -11.95
N HIS A 207 -9.29 15.64 -11.80
CA HIS A 207 -10.08 16.83 -12.14
C HIS A 207 -11.09 17.22 -11.05
N ARG A 208 -11.27 16.36 -10.04
CA ARG A 208 -12.15 16.59 -8.88
C ARG A 208 -11.34 16.95 -7.65
N VAL A 209 -11.92 17.80 -6.81
CA VAL A 209 -11.44 18.00 -5.44
C VAL A 209 -12.05 16.89 -4.58
N ALA A 210 -11.24 16.25 -3.75
CA ALA A 210 -11.72 15.16 -2.90
C ALA A 210 -12.80 15.68 -1.95
N SER A 211 -13.91 14.95 -1.82
CA SER A 211 -14.96 15.27 -0.84
C SER A 211 -14.36 15.30 0.55
N THR A 212 -14.63 16.37 1.29
CA THR A 212 -14.24 16.51 2.68
C THR A 212 -14.94 15.42 3.52
N PRO A 213 -14.22 14.65 4.35
CA PRO A 213 -14.87 13.69 5.23
C PRO A 213 -15.81 14.39 6.21
N ALA A 214 -16.91 13.75 6.59
CA ALA A 214 -17.82 14.27 7.62
C ALA A 214 -17.04 14.61 8.91
N GLY A 215 -17.29 15.81 9.46
CA GLY A 215 -16.58 16.32 10.62
C GLY A 215 -15.17 16.88 10.34
N SER A 216 -14.82 17.13 9.07
CA SER A 216 -13.64 17.94 8.75
C SER A 216 -13.83 19.39 9.18
N ALA A 217 -12.72 20.09 9.45
CA ALA A 217 -12.68 21.54 9.71
C ALA A 217 -13.14 22.40 8.51
N PHE A 218 -13.54 21.77 7.40
CA PHE A 218 -13.94 22.38 6.15
C PHE A 218 -15.28 21.76 5.68
N PRO A 219 -16.41 22.48 5.80
CA PRO A 219 -17.72 21.98 5.39
C PRO A 219 -17.80 21.61 3.90
N ASP A 220 -18.58 20.57 3.57
CA ASP A 220 -18.72 20.05 2.19
C ASP A 220 -19.26 21.09 1.20
N TRP A 221 -20.17 21.95 1.65
CA TRP A 221 -20.73 23.04 0.82
C TRP A 221 -19.69 24.10 0.43
N MET A 222 -18.51 24.12 1.09
CA MET A 222 -17.40 25.01 0.77
C MET A 222 -16.40 24.37 -0.21
N THR A 223 -16.52 23.08 -0.51
CA THR A 223 -15.58 22.33 -1.39
C THR A 223 -16.13 22.27 -2.82
N PRO A 224 -15.37 22.72 -3.84
CA PRO A 224 -15.84 22.73 -5.22
C PRO A 224 -15.84 21.31 -5.81
N ALA A 225 -16.75 21.04 -6.76
CA ALA A 225 -16.85 19.72 -7.39
C ALA A 225 -15.62 19.39 -8.28
N ALA A 226 -15.01 20.40 -8.89
CA ALA A 226 -13.87 20.29 -9.79
C ALA A 226 -13.02 21.56 -9.74
N PHE A 227 -11.81 21.52 -10.29
CA PHE A 227 -10.94 22.69 -10.39
C PHE A 227 -10.71 23.09 -11.86
N PRO A 228 -10.71 24.40 -12.17
CA PRO A 228 -10.45 24.90 -13.51
C PRO A 228 -8.97 24.80 -13.86
N VAL A 229 -8.70 24.56 -15.14
CA VAL A 229 -7.37 24.45 -15.71
C VAL A 229 -7.26 25.44 -16.86
N GLN A 230 -6.19 26.22 -16.87
CA GLN A 230 -5.78 27.05 -18.00
C GLN A 230 -4.41 26.65 -18.53
N PHE A 231 -3.53 26.15 -17.67
CA PHE A 231 -2.18 25.70 -18.02
C PHE A 231 -2.01 24.22 -17.70
N ILE A 232 -1.34 23.49 -18.59
CA ILE A 232 -0.98 22.09 -18.41
C ILE A 232 0.52 21.96 -18.68
N LYS A 233 1.29 21.52 -17.69
CA LYS A 233 2.73 21.31 -17.76
C LYS A 233 3.03 19.82 -17.71
N ILE A 234 3.67 19.31 -18.75
CA ILE A 234 4.14 17.92 -18.87
C ILE A 234 5.63 17.91 -18.56
N VAL A 235 6.05 17.09 -17.60
CA VAL A 235 7.43 16.97 -17.14
C VAL A 235 7.91 15.53 -17.37
N PRO A 236 8.63 15.26 -18.47
CA PRO A 236 9.26 13.98 -18.72
C PRO A 236 10.29 13.61 -17.64
N HIS A 237 10.33 12.34 -17.25
CA HIS A 237 11.30 11.79 -16.30
C HIS A 237 12.12 10.65 -16.89
N ALA A 238 11.50 9.75 -17.69
CA ALA A 238 12.20 8.65 -18.33
C ALA A 238 11.67 8.38 -19.75
N ALA A 239 12.58 8.05 -20.65
CA ALA A 239 12.29 7.46 -21.96
C ALA A 239 12.59 5.95 -21.93
N TYR A 240 12.01 5.19 -22.86
CA TYR A 240 12.19 3.73 -22.92
C TYR A 240 13.62 3.28 -23.15
N GLN A 241 14.43 4.08 -23.82
CA GLN A 241 15.88 3.88 -23.87
C GLN A 241 16.56 4.90 -22.95
N ARG A 242 17.47 4.38 -22.12
CA ARG A 242 18.30 5.22 -21.25
C ARG A 242 19.09 6.21 -22.10
N ASP A 243 19.19 7.44 -21.60
CA ASP A 243 19.95 8.54 -22.22
C ASP A 243 19.43 9.01 -23.59
N PHE A 244 18.21 8.62 -23.97
CA PHE A 244 17.53 9.16 -25.15
C PHE A 244 16.69 10.42 -24.81
N PRO A 245 16.70 11.46 -25.67
CA PRO A 245 15.86 12.64 -25.49
C PRO A 245 14.36 12.33 -25.37
N PHE A 246 13.66 13.13 -24.57
CA PHE A 246 12.23 12.99 -24.36
C PHE A 246 11.48 13.52 -25.57
N SER A 247 10.47 12.79 -26.04
CA SER A 247 9.62 13.30 -27.12
C SER A 247 8.13 13.15 -26.84
N ILE A 248 7.38 14.13 -27.31
CA ILE A 248 5.92 14.11 -27.36
C ILE A 248 5.55 14.22 -28.84
N TRP A 249 4.84 13.23 -29.37
CA TRP A 249 4.49 13.18 -30.79
C TRP A 249 3.23 13.99 -31.09
N TYR A 250 2.20 13.79 -30.28
CA TYR A 250 0.94 14.49 -30.42
C TYR A 250 0.25 14.57 -29.06
N LEU A 251 -0.44 15.68 -28.80
CA LEU A 251 -1.24 15.91 -27.60
C LEU A 251 -2.63 16.38 -28.01
N GLU A 252 -3.66 15.79 -27.44
CA GLU A 252 -5.03 16.30 -27.49
C GLU A 252 -5.61 16.35 -26.09
N VAL A 253 -6.27 17.46 -25.77
CA VAL A 253 -6.80 17.74 -24.43
C VAL A 253 -8.31 17.55 -24.46
N HIS A 254 -8.86 16.78 -23.51
CA HIS A 254 -10.30 16.55 -23.40
C HIS A 254 -10.83 17.06 -22.07
N GLY A 255 -12.04 17.62 -22.10
CA GLY A 255 -12.68 18.11 -20.90
C GLY A 255 -14.01 18.81 -21.16
N VAL A 256 -14.47 19.53 -20.15
CA VAL A 256 -15.67 20.36 -20.21
C VAL A 256 -15.25 21.83 -20.38
N ALA A 257 -15.66 22.43 -21.50
CA ALA A 257 -15.41 23.84 -21.84
C ALA A 257 -16.68 24.69 -21.89
N ASP A 258 -17.81 24.16 -21.40
CA ASP A 258 -19.06 24.93 -21.30
C ASP A 258 -18.84 26.19 -20.44
N PRO A 259 -19.06 27.40 -21.00
CA PRO A 259 -18.75 28.64 -20.30
C PRO A 259 -19.50 28.82 -18.97
N ALA A 260 -20.73 28.32 -18.85
CA ALA A 260 -21.51 28.46 -17.62
C ALA A 260 -20.95 27.55 -16.52
N ILE A 261 -20.69 26.28 -16.86
CA ILE A 261 -20.11 25.31 -15.91
C ILE A 261 -18.71 25.74 -15.49
N VAL A 262 -17.85 26.10 -16.44
CA VAL A 262 -16.47 26.51 -16.15
C VAL A 262 -16.46 27.79 -15.32
N ALA A 263 -17.29 28.79 -15.65
CA ALA A 263 -17.34 30.02 -14.87
C ALA A 263 -17.82 29.78 -13.43
N GLN A 264 -18.80 28.89 -13.25
CA GLN A 264 -19.23 28.47 -11.91
C GLN A 264 -18.10 27.78 -11.15
N CYS A 265 -17.50 26.73 -11.69
CA CYS A 265 -16.41 26.01 -11.04
C CYS A 265 -15.20 26.92 -10.77
N THR A 266 -14.94 27.91 -11.63
CA THR A 266 -13.86 28.88 -11.43
C THR A 266 -14.13 29.77 -10.22
N ARG A 267 -15.36 30.28 -10.07
CA ARG A 267 -15.75 31.09 -8.90
C ARG A 267 -15.71 30.27 -7.61
N GLU A 268 -16.27 29.07 -7.63
CA GLU A 268 -16.28 28.16 -6.47
C GLU A 268 -14.86 27.78 -6.06
N TYR A 269 -14.00 27.45 -7.03
CA TYR A 269 -12.61 27.10 -6.78
C TYR A 269 -11.77 28.28 -6.29
N ALA A 270 -11.96 29.48 -6.85
CA ALA A 270 -11.28 30.69 -6.36
C ALA A 270 -11.68 30.99 -4.91
N HIS A 271 -12.98 30.97 -4.62
CA HIS A 271 -13.47 31.15 -3.25
C HIS A 271 -12.91 30.10 -2.29
N TRP A 272 -12.88 28.83 -2.72
CA TRP A 272 -12.29 27.76 -1.95
C TRP A 272 -10.79 27.97 -1.67
N ARG A 273 -10.02 28.43 -2.66
CA ARG A 273 -8.61 28.78 -2.47
C ARG A 273 -8.42 29.93 -1.48
N ASP A 274 -9.25 30.96 -1.53
CA ASP A 274 -9.21 32.06 -0.57
C ASP A 274 -9.45 31.57 0.87
N LEU A 275 -10.39 30.63 1.04
CA LEU A 275 -10.68 30.02 2.33
C LEU A 275 -9.53 29.14 2.83
N LEU A 276 -8.87 28.39 1.96
CA LEU A 276 -7.65 27.65 2.30
C LEU A 276 -6.53 28.59 2.72
N ALA A 277 -6.33 29.69 2.00
CA ALA A 277 -5.32 30.70 2.30
C ALA A 277 -5.61 31.35 3.65
N LEU A 278 -6.86 31.76 3.89
CA LEU A 278 -7.30 32.32 5.18
C LEU A 278 -7.07 31.33 6.32
N ARG A 279 -7.42 30.05 6.13
CA ARG A 279 -7.21 28.99 7.13
C ARG A 279 -5.72 28.77 7.41
N ALA A 280 -4.85 28.80 6.39
CA ALA A 280 -3.40 28.73 6.54
C ALA A 280 -2.85 29.96 7.29
N CYS A 281 -3.30 31.18 6.95
CA CYS A 281 -2.93 32.40 7.67
C CYS A 281 -3.37 32.37 9.14
N LEU A 282 -4.57 31.87 9.42
CA LEU A 282 -5.06 31.67 10.78
C LEU A 282 -4.17 30.69 11.56
N ALA A 283 -3.80 29.56 10.95
CA ALA A 283 -2.87 28.60 11.55
C ALA A 283 -1.48 29.24 11.80
N PHE A 284 -0.94 29.97 10.82
CA PHE A 284 0.35 30.65 10.89
C PHE A 284 0.40 31.71 12.00
N THR A 285 -0.64 32.56 12.08
CA THR A 285 -0.72 33.63 13.07
C THR A 285 -0.99 33.10 14.47
N ARG A 286 -1.80 32.02 14.61
CA ARG A 286 -2.07 31.38 15.91
C ARG A 286 -0.81 30.93 16.62
N ARG A 287 0.17 30.44 15.85
CA ARG A 287 1.44 29.89 16.35
C ARG A 287 2.44 30.96 16.79
N ARG A 288 2.18 32.25 16.53
CA ARG A 288 3.09 33.36 16.82
C ARG A 288 2.44 34.34 17.80
N PRO A 289 2.90 34.40 19.06
CA PRO A 289 2.23 35.19 20.09
C PRO A 289 2.23 36.70 19.76
N HIS A 290 3.29 37.20 19.11
CA HIS A 290 3.38 38.59 18.65
C HIS A 290 2.38 38.95 17.54
N LEU A 291 1.75 37.98 16.87
CA LEU A 291 0.74 38.20 15.81
C LEU A 291 -0.70 38.04 16.32
N HIS A 292 -0.93 37.98 17.64
CA HIS A 292 -2.26 37.74 18.21
C HIS A 292 -3.34 38.75 17.77
N THR A 293 -2.98 40.03 17.59
CA THR A 293 -3.92 41.05 17.08
C THR A 293 -4.33 40.75 15.64
N ALA A 294 -3.37 40.39 14.78
CA ALA A 294 -3.65 39.99 13.40
C ALA A 294 -4.50 38.70 13.35
N HIS A 295 -4.21 37.73 14.22
CA HIS A 295 -4.98 36.51 14.35
C HIS A 295 -6.46 36.80 14.67
N LYS A 296 -6.72 37.66 15.66
CA LYS A 296 -8.09 38.05 16.03
C LYS A 296 -8.83 38.74 14.89
N ALA A 297 -8.15 39.64 14.16
CA ALA A 297 -8.74 40.34 13.02
C ALA A 297 -9.10 39.36 11.89
N LEU A 298 -8.19 38.44 11.54
CA LEU A 298 -8.45 37.40 10.53
C LEU A 298 -9.59 36.47 10.96
N LEU A 299 -9.66 36.11 12.24
CA LEU A 299 -10.71 35.24 12.76
C LEU A 299 -12.08 35.92 12.71
N ALA A 300 -12.15 37.24 12.94
CA ALA A 300 -13.38 38.02 12.81
C ALA A 300 -13.85 38.15 11.35
N LEU A 301 -12.95 38.03 10.38
CA LEU A 301 -13.25 38.02 8.95
C LEU A 301 -13.60 36.62 8.41
N ALA A 302 -13.33 35.57 9.18
CA ALA A 302 -13.59 34.20 8.75
C ALA A 302 -15.10 33.92 8.70
N PRO A 303 -15.59 33.23 7.65
CA PRO A 303 -17.00 32.85 7.58
C PRO A 303 -17.35 31.86 8.69
N PRO A 304 -18.62 31.85 9.16
CA PRO A 304 -19.08 30.89 10.16
C PRO A 304 -18.80 29.44 9.72
N GLY A 305 -18.20 28.66 10.62
CA GLY A 305 -17.87 27.26 10.35
C GLY A 305 -16.46 27.02 9.78
N LEU A 306 -15.72 28.05 9.37
CA LEU A 306 -14.31 27.88 9.01
C LEU A 306 -13.47 27.75 10.29
N THR A 307 -12.96 26.55 10.57
CA THR A 307 -12.06 26.32 11.71
C THR A 307 -10.65 25.97 11.26
N ILE A 308 -9.66 26.24 12.11
CA ILE A 308 -8.27 25.85 11.85
C ILE A 308 -8.15 24.34 11.96
N ASP A 309 -8.72 23.79 13.03
CA ASP A 309 -8.75 22.39 13.42
C ASP A 309 -10.05 22.06 14.14
N ALA A 310 -10.23 20.80 14.55
CA ALA A 310 -11.40 20.38 15.31
C ALA A 310 -11.38 20.97 16.73
N PRO A 311 -12.56 21.17 17.37
CA PRO A 311 -12.66 21.81 18.69
C PRO A 311 -11.76 21.20 19.78
N ILE A 312 -11.63 19.88 19.82
CA ILE A 312 -10.77 19.18 20.80
C ILE A 312 -9.27 19.50 20.60
N VAL A 313 -8.84 19.68 19.36
CA VAL A 313 -7.45 20.05 19.02
C VAL A 313 -7.21 21.52 19.33
N ALA A 314 -8.20 22.39 19.07
CA ALA A 314 -8.16 23.80 19.44
C ALA A 314 -8.08 23.99 20.97
N HIS A 315 -8.85 23.22 21.74
CA HIS A 315 -8.80 23.21 23.21
C HIS A 315 -7.44 22.71 23.72
N LEU A 316 -6.86 21.68 23.08
CA LEU A 316 -5.52 21.21 23.42
C LEU A 316 -4.47 22.30 23.18
N PHE A 317 -4.55 23.02 22.06
CA PHE A 317 -3.65 24.15 21.79
C PHE A 317 -3.77 25.24 22.86
N ASP A 318 -5.00 25.62 23.22
CA ASP A 318 -5.23 26.65 24.23
C ASP A 318 -4.72 26.24 25.62
N ALA A 319 -5.05 25.03 26.07
CA ALA A 319 -4.58 24.50 27.35
C ALA A 319 -3.05 24.39 27.38
N LEU A 320 -2.46 23.68 26.41
CA LEU A 320 -1.03 23.38 26.41
C LEU A 320 -0.18 24.59 26.04
N VAL A 321 -0.47 25.27 24.94
CA VAL A 321 0.43 26.30 24.38
C VAL A 321 0.15 27.68 24.99
N ARG A 322 -1.13 28.10 25.05
CA ARG A 322 -1.50 29.45 25.50
C ARG A 322 -1.51 29.60 27.02
N ARG A 323 -1.98 28.58 27.75
CA ARG A 323 -2.17 28.64 29.22
C ARG A 323 -1.14 27.85 30.02
N ALA A 324 -0.30 27.04 29.37
CA ALA A 324 0.63 26.11 30.03
C ALA A 324 -0.05 25.20 31.07
N ASP A 325 -1.32 24.85 30.84
CA ASP A 325 -2.11 23.97 31.68
C ASP A 325 -1.95 22.51 31.23
N TYR A 326 -0.85 21.92 31.69
CA TYR A 326 -0.49 20.53 31.39
C TYR A 326 -1.51 19.51 31.94
N THR A 327 -2.20 19.84 33.04
CA THR A 327 -3.20 18.96 33.65
C THR A 327 -4.44 18.87 32.76
N GLN A 328 -4.92 20.02 32.28
CA GLN A 328 -6.02 20.06 31.34
C GLN A 328 -5.64 19.45 29.98
N ALA A 329 -4.40 19.65 29.52
CA ALA A 329 -3.91 19.01 28.29
C ALA A 329 -3.97 17.47 28.37
N GLU A 330 -3.56 16.86 29.50
CA GLU A 330 -3.72 15.41 29.71
C GLU A 330 -5.20 15.00 29.75
N ALA A 331 -6.07 15.76 30.42
CA ALA A 331 -7.51 15.47 30.48
C ALA A 331 -8.17 15.47 29.08
N ILE A 332 -7.77 16.41 28.21
CA ILE A 332 -8.24 16.47 26.82
C ILE A 332 -7.76 15.26 26.01
N LEU A 333 -6.53 14.79 26.22
CA LEU A 333 -6.01 13.58 25.57
C LEU A 333 -6.74 12.32 26.06
N ASP A 334 -7.06 12.24 27.35
CA ASP A 334 -7.87 11.16 27.92
C ASP A 334 -9.31 11.17 27.37
N GLU A 335 -9.93 12.34 27.23
CA GLU A 335 -11.23 12.50 26.57
C GLU A 335 -11.17 12.07 25.10
N ALA A 336 -10.10 12.45 24.37
CA ALA A 336 -9.89 12.04 22.99
C ALA A 336 -9.75 10.51 22.86
N ALA A 337 -9.04 9.87 23.80
CA ALA A 337 -8.92 8.42 23.85
C ALA A 337 -10.28 7.74 24.15
N ALA A 338 -11.02 8.24 25.14
CA ALA A 338 -12.32 7.71 25.55
C ALA A 338 -13.39 7.83 24.46
N ARG A 339 -13.32 8.90 23.64
CA ARG A 339 -14.18 9.09 22.46
C ARG A 339 -13.76 8.27 21.23
N GLY A 340 -12.67 7.51 21.32
CA GLY A 340 -12.15 6.72 20.20
C GLY A 340 -11.40 7.54 19.13
N ILE A 341 -11.22 8.84 19.32
CA ILE A 341 -10.59 9.74 18.33
C ILE A 341 -9.12 9.34 18.10
N LEU A 342 -8.38 9.06 19.17
CA LEU A 342 -7.00 8.56 19.04
C LEU A 342 -6.98 7.16 18.42
N GLY A 343 -8.00 6.33 18.69
CA GLY A 343 -8.18 5.01 18.09
C GLY A 343 -8.38 5.06 16.56
N GLU A 344 -9.17 6.03 16.08
CA GLU A 344 -9.32 6.27 14.64
C GLU A 344 -8.00 6.69 14.00
N ALA A 345 -7.24 7.59 14.64
CA ALA A 345 -5.94 8.00 14.13
C ALA A 345 -4.93 6.85 14.10
N ILE A 346 -5.02 5.89 15.03
CA ILE A 346 -4.23 4.65 15.02
C ILE A 346 -4.61 3.77 13.83
N ALA A 347 -5.90 3.66 13.50
CA ALA A 347 -6.37 2.93 12.32
C ALA A 347 -5.89 3.58 11.01
N ASP A 348 -5.80 4.91 10.98
CA ASP A 348 -5.26 5.69 9.86
C ASP A 348 -3.71 5.77 9.86
N SER A 349 -3.05 5.34 10.94
CA SER A 349 -1.61 5.42 11.10
C SER A 349 -0.92 4.41 10.17
N PRO A 350 0.21 4.78 9.52
CA PRO A 350 0.96 3.82 8.73
C PRO A 350 1.40 2.65 9.62
N TRP A 351 1.09 1.43 9.16
CA TRP A 351 1.54 0.18 9.77
C TRP A 351 3.02 0.24 10.09
N ARG A 352 3.46 -0.27 11.24
CA ARG A 352 4.88 -0.44 11.54
C ARG A 352 5.27 -1.91 11.33
N PRO A 353 5.65 -2.29 10.09
CA PRO A 353 6.04 -3.65 9.77
C PRO A 353 7.37 -4.00 10.43
N GLN A 354 7.37 -5.08 11.19
CA GLN A 354 8.55 -5.61 11.87
C GLN A 354 8.77 -7.08 11.52
N TRP A 355 9.99 -7.42 11.10
CA TRP A 355 10.37 -8.82 10.86
C TRP A 355 10.68 -9.55 12.17
N ARG A 356 10.19 -10.78 12.24
CA ARG A 356 10.49 -11.77 13.28
C ARG A 356 10.77 -13.10 12.62
N LYS A 357 11.88 -13.75 13.01
CA LYS A 357 12.17 -15.11 12.53
C LYS A 357 11.34 -16.11 13.32
N ILE A 358 10.64 -17.00 12.62
CA ILE A 358 9.92 -18.10 13.26
C ILE A 358 10.88 -19.27 13.38
N VAL A 359 11.05 -19.77 14.60
CA VAL A 359 11.74 -21.03 14.89
C VAL A 359 10.66 -22.04 15.24
N PRO A 360 10.27 -22.93 14.30
CA PRO A 360 9.15 -23.84 14.53
C PRO A 360 9.38 -24.74 15.74
N GLN A 361 8.32 -24.93 16.52
CA GLN A 361 8.34 -25.83 17.67
C GLN A 361 8.17 -27.28 17.17
N GLY A 362 8.81 -28.25 17.85
CA GLY A 362 8.61 -29.69 17.55
C GLY A 362 9.57 -30.35 16.55
N GLY A 363 10.58 -29.64 16.05
CA GLY A 363 11.73 -30.21 15.32
C GLY A 363 11.48 -30.68 13.87
N ALA A 364 10.26 -31.07 13.51
CA ALA A 364 9.88 -31.34 12.12
C ALA A 364 9.58 -30.02 11.38
N SER A 365 10.09 -29.86 10.16
CA SER A 365 9.78 -28.72 9.28
C SER A 365 9.93 -29.12 7.81
N PRO A 366 9.26 -28.44 6.88
CA PRO A 366 9.46 -28.67 5.47
C PRO A 366 10.92 -28.38 5.08
N GLY A 367 11.49 -29.24 4.25
CA GLY A 367 12.84 -29.01 3.70
C GLY A 367 12.92 -27.73 2.86
N ALA A 368 14.16 -27.27 2.65
CA ALA A 368 14.46 -26.10 1.84
C ALA A 368 13.93 -26.24 0.40
N ARG A 369 13.25 -25.21 -0.11
CA ARG A 369 12.55 -25.28 -1.41
C ARG A 369 12.25 -23.92 -2.03
N ALA A 370 12.03 -23.89 -3.34
CA ALA A 370 11.47 -22.75 -4.08
C ALA A 370 10.35 -23.17 -5.03
N GLY A 371 9.56 -22.23 -5.53
CA GLY A 371 8.48 -22.50 -6.49
C GLY A 371 7.32 -23.32 -5.89
N HIS A 372 7.26 -23.43 -4.58
CA HIS A 372 6.16 -24.03 -3.82
C HIS A 372 5.03 -23.02 -3.63
N GLN A 373 3.85 -23.50 -3.23
CA GLN A 373 2.78 -22.61 -2.76
C GLN A 373 2.51 -22.84 -1.28
N ALA A 374 2.32 -21.74 -0.57
CA ALA A 374 1.74 -21.72 0.76
C ALA A 374 0.44 -20.92 0.68
N VAL A 375 -0.61 -21.42 1.32
CA VAL A 375 -1.94 -20.79 1.34
C VAL A 375 -2.46 -20.75 2.79
N LEU A 376 -3.15 -19.68 3.14
CA LEU A 376 -3.69 -19.45 4.48
C LEU A 376 -5.14 -19.96 4.56
N ASP A 377 -5.40 -20.86 5.52
CA ASP A 377 -6.75 -21.16 6.01
C ASP A 377 -7.01 -20.26 7.22
N SER A 378 -7.70 -19.14 6.97
CA SER A 378 -7.99 -18.15 8.01
C SER A 378 -9.00 -18.62 9.05
N VAL A 379 -9.86 -19.58 8.70
CA VAL A 379 -10.86 -20.18 9.61
C VAL A 379 -10.19 -21.24 10.49
N GLY A 380 -9.36 -22.10 9.90
CA GLY A 380 -8.60 -23.12 10.62
C GLY A 380 -7.31 -22.63 11.28
N ASN A 381 -7.01 -21.33 11.18
CA ASN A 381 -5.81 -20.67 11.71
C ASN A 381 -4.51 -21.42 11.38
N ALA A 382 -4.34 -21.77 10.10
CA ALA A 382 -3.21 -22.59 9.65
C ALA A 382 -2.74 -22.23 8.24
N ILE A 383 -1.46 -22.48 7.95
CA ILE A 383 -0.90 -22.38 6.60
C ILE A 383 -0.70 -23.78 6.03
N TYR A 384 -1.14 -24.01 4.81
CA TYR A 384 -0.89 -25.24 4.06
C TYR A 384 0.17 -24.99 3.00
N LEU A 385 1.18 -25.87 2.93
CA LEU A 385 2.27 -25.80 1.97
C LEU A 385 2.26 -27.06 1.10
N PHE A 386 2.40 -26.88 -0.21
CA PHE A 386 2.47 -27.97 -1.17
C PHE A 386 3.59 -27.77 -2.19
N GLY A 387 4.33 -28.86 -2.44
CA GLY A 387 5.28 -29.02 -3.53
C GLY A 387 6.48 -28.06 -3.50
N GLY A 388 6.95 -27.68 -4.68
CA GLY A 388 8.16 -26.89 -4.91
C GLY A 388 9.33 -27.72 -5.43
N TRP A 389 10.52 -27.15 -5.36
CA TRP A 389 11.76 -27.74 -5.83
C TRP A 389 12.89 -27.51 -4.83
N ASP A 390 13.59 -28.57 -4.43
CA ASP A 390 14.59 -28.54 -3.35
C ASP A 390 16.01 -28.15 -3.79
N GLY A 391 16.24 -27.97 -5.09
CA GLY A 391 17.60 -27.85 -5.65
C GLY A 391 17.94 -28.98 -6.60
N THR A 392 17.19 -30.08 -6.53
CA THR A 392 17.45 -31.31 -7.26
C THR A 392 16.20 -31.89 -7.92
N GLN A 393 15.08 -31.94 -7.21
CA GLN A 393 13.85 -32.58 -7.68
C GLN A 393 12.60 -31.80 -7.28
N ASP A 394 11.52 -32.02 -8.03
CA ASP A 394 10.19 -31.55 -7.65
C ASP A 394 9.68 -32.32 -6.43
N LEU A 395 8.99 -31.61 -5.54
CA LEU A 395 8.46 -32.12 -4.30
C LEU A 395 6.94 -32.29 -4.42
N GLY A 396 6.41 -33.30 -3.73
CA GLY A 396 4.97 -33.61 -3.67
C GLY A 396 4.45 -33.71 -2.24
N ASP A 397 5.21 -33.25 -1.25
CA ASP A 397 4.82 -33.28 0.15
C ASP A 397 3.81 -32.17 0.49
N VAL A 398 2.96 -32.47 1.48
CA VAL A 398 1.93 -31.58 2.02
C VAL A 398 2.22 -31.31 3.49
N TRP A 399 2.29 -30.04 3.86
CA TRP A 399 2.57 -29.61 5.22
C TRP A 399 1.49 -28.65 5.73
N ARG A 400 1.22 -28.72 7.03
CA ARG A 400 0.38 -27.77 7.76
C ARG A 400 1.23 -27.08 8.82
N PHE A 401 1.21 -25.77 8.84
CA PHE A 401 1.75 -24.96 9.94
C PHE A 401 0.59 -24.44 10.78
N ASP A 402 0.58 -24.80 12.06
CA ASP A 402 -0.38 -24.25 13.01
C ASP A 402 0.06 -22.87 13.47
N LEU A 403 -0.76 -21.84 13.25
CA LEU A 403 -0.39 -20.46 13.59
C LEU A 403 -0.45 -20.17 15.09
N GLY A 404 -1.18 -20.96 15.87
CA GLY A 404 -1.28 -20.80 17.32
C GLY A 404 -0.09 -21.42 18.05
N SER A 405 0.29 -22.65 17.68
CA SER A 405 1.41 -23.34 18.32
C SER A 405 2.76 -23.14 17.62
N GLU A 406 2.77 -22.56 16.42
CA GLU A 406 3.95 -22.46 15.54
C GLU A 406 4.62 -23.83 15.27
N ILE A 407 3.81 -24.87 15.07
CA ILE A 407 4.27 -26.25 14.80
C ILE A 407 3.97 -26.64 13.36
N TRP A 408 4.97 -27.21 12.68
CA TRP A 408 4.77 -27.89 11.39
C TRP A 408 4.35 -29.34 11.58
N THR A 409 3.35 -29.77 10.82
CA THR A 409 2.90 -31.15 10.71
C THR A 409 2.99 -31.60 9.25
N CYS A 410 3.72 -32.69 8.99
CA CYS A 410 3.72 -33.33 7.68
C CYS A 410 2.44 -34.15 7.53
N LEU A 411 1.56 -33.74 6.61
CA LEU A 411 0.31 -34.44 6.34
C LEU A 411 0.52 -35.58 5.33
N ALA A 412 1.39 -35.36 4.34
CA ALA A 412 1.79 -36.38 3.37
C ALA A 412 3.22 -36.12 2.92
N ARG A 413 4.05 -37.16 2.82
CA ARG A 413 5.41 -37.06 2.23
C ARG A 413 5.40 -37.05 0.70
N ASP A 414 4.33 -37.58 0.12
CA ASP A 414 4.07 -37.55 -1.32
C ASP A 414 2.55 -37.61 -1.52
N ALA A 415 1.97 -36.59 -2.15
CA ALA A 415 0.54 -36.50 -2.40
C ALA A 415 0.01 -37.70 -3.21
N ARG A 416 0.85 -38.32 -4.06
CA ARG A 416 0.46 -39.50 -4.86
C ARG A 416 0.05 -40.69 -4.01
N THR A 417 0.62 -40.85 -2.80
CA THR A 417 0.21 -41.94 -1.89
C THR A 417 -1.22 -41.77 -1.38
N HIS A 418 -1.80 -40.59 -1.57
CA HIS A 418 -3.17 -40.24 -1.22
C HIS A 418 -4.01 -39.87 -2.45
N ARG A 419 -3.67 -40.45 -3.62
CA ARG A 419 -4.33 -40.18 -4.92
C ARG A 419 -4.35 -38.70 -5.28
N GLY A 420 -3.32 -37.96 -4.86
CA GLY A 420 -3.15 -36.55 -5.15
C GLY A 420 -2.26 -36.28 -6.37
N PRO A 421 -2.01 -34.99 -6.64
CA PRO A 421 -1.18 -34.55 -7.75
C PRO A 421 0.24 -35.10 -7.69
N SER A 422 0.88 -35.21 -8.86
CA SER A 422 2.33 -35.47 -8.93
C SER A 422 3.14 -34.35 -8.25
N PRO A 423 4.37 -34.65 -7.80
CA PRO A 423 5.36 -33.64 -7.45
C PRO A 423 5.45 -32.53 -8.50
N ARG A 424 5.52 -31.27 -8.07
CA ARG A 424 5.49 -30.11 -8.97
C ARG A 424 6.02 -28.83 -8.35
N SER A 425 6.54 -27.95 -9.19
CA SER A 425 6.97 -26.58 -8.86
C SER A 425 6.37 -25.56 -9.83
N CYS A 426 6.42 -24.27 -9.45
CA CYS A 426 5.90 -23.12 -10.22
C CYS A 426 4.39 -23.21 -10.56
N HIS A 427 3.68 -24.09 -9.87
CA HIS A 427 2.22 -24.19 -9.84
C HIS A 427 1.63 -23.05 -9.01
N ARG A 428 0.31 -22.87 -9.06
CA ARG A 428 -0.41 -21.92 -8.21
C ARG A 428 -1.45 -22.62 -7.35
N ALA A 429 -1.73 -22.05 -6.18
CA ALA A 429 -2.74 -22.55 -5.26
C ALA A 429 -3.55 -21.39 -4.66
N VAL A 430 -4.82 -21.63 -4.36
CA VAL A 430 -5.70 -20.74 -3.59
C VAL A 430 -6.44 -21.55 -2.52
N MET A 431 -6.77 -20.92 -1.39
CA MET A 431 -7.56 -21.51 -0.31
C MET A 431 -8.93 -20.85 -0.28
N ASP A 432 -9.98 -21.66 -0.30
CA ASP A 432 -11.32 -21.27 0.16
C ASP A 432 -11.36 -21.52 1.67
N SER A 433 -11.21 -20.46 2.47
CA SER A 433 -11.16 -20.60 3.93
C SER A 433 -12.52 -21.01 4.50
N GLY A 434 -13.62 -20.58 3.87
CA GLY A 434 -14.98 -20.89 4.30
C GLY A 434 -15.33 -22.38 4.13
N ARG A 435 -14.87 -23.00 3.04
CA ARG A 435 -15.04 -24.44 2.76
C ARG A 435 -13.83 -25.28 3.14
N ARG A 436 -12.77 -24.65 3.64
CA ARG A 436 -11.48 -25.27 3.99
C ARG A 436 -10.96 -26.18 2.87
N CYS A 437 -10.93 -25.66 1.65
CA CYS A 437 -10.50 -26.38 0.45
C CYS A 437 -9.39 -25.63 -0.27
N MET A 438 -8.28 -26.31 -0.55
CA MET A 438 -7.18 -25.78 -1.35
C MET A 438 -7.29 -26.26 -2.80
N TYR A 439 -7.21 -25.36 -3.76
CA TYR A 439 -7.20 -25.68 -5.20
C TYR A 439 -5.81 -25.47 -5.77
N VAL A 440 -5.33 -26.38 -6.61
CA VAL A 440 -3.96 -26.39 -7.16
C VAL A 440 -4.00 -26.61 -8.66
N LEU A 441 -3.33 -25.71 -9.40
CA LEU A 441 -3.28 -25.73 -10.86
C LEU A 441 -1.86 -25.49 -11.39
N GLY A 442 -1.55 -26.17 -12.50
CA GLY A 442 -0.36 -25.93 -13.29
C GLY A 442 0.91 -26.52 -12.69
N ARG A 443 2.02 -26.34 -13.41
CA ARG A 443 3.37 -26.82 -13.06
C ARG A 443 4.38 -26.34 -14.09
N TYR A 444 5.63 -26.21 -13.69
CA TYR A 444 6.74 -26.15 -14.64
C TYR A 444 7.05 -27.56 -15.19
N VAL A 445 7.44 -27.58 -16.47
CA VAL A 445 7.79 -28.79 -17.21
C VAL A 445 8.93 -28.42 -18.16
N GLU A 446 9.92 -29.31 -18.27
CA GLU A 446 10.99 -29.12 -19.24
C GLU A 446 10.48 -29.19 -20.68
N ASN A 447 11.16 -28.48 -21.59
CA ASN A 447 10.74 -28.40 -22.98
C ASN A 447 10.75 -29.78 -23.66
N GLY A 448 9.69 -30.08 -24.42
CA GLY A 448 9.53 -31.35 -25.13
C GLY A 448 8.87 -32.45 -24.29
N VAL A 449 8.67 -32.23 -22.99
CA VAL A 449 7.85 -33.11 -22.16
C VAL A 449 6.42 -32.56 -22.12
N VAL A 450 5.47 -33.38 -22.57
CA VAL A 450 4.04 -33.09 -22.42
C VAL A 450 3.66 -33.43 -20.98
N ALA A 451 3.06 -32.48 -20.27
CA ALA A 451 2.42 -32.76 -18.99
C ALA A 451 0.93 -32.46 -19.10
N GLU A 452 0.14 -33.26 -18.40
CA GLU A 452 -1.31 -33.12 -18.34
C GLU A 452 -1.69 -31.82 -17.61
N PRO A 453 -2.62 -31.03 -18.17
CA PRO A 453 -3.09 -29.78 -17.58
C PRO A 453 -4.12 -30.10 -16.48
N ASP A 454 -3.65 -30.80 -15.44
CA ASP A 454 -4.48 -31.32 -14.36
C ASP A 454 -4.85 -30.25 -13.32
N PHE A 455 -6.03 -30.41 -12.69
CA PHE A 455 -6.54 -29.50 -11.67
C PHE A 455 -7.06 -30.25 -10.46
N TRP A 456 -6.60 -29.85 -9.27
CA TRP A 456 -6.76 -30.61 -8.05
C TRP A 456 -7.36 -29.79 -6.92
N ARG A 457 -8.13 -30.47 -6.06
CA ARG A 457 -8.63 -29.93 -4.79
C ARG A 457 -8.16 -30.79 -3.62
N TRP A 458 -7.61 -30.17 -2.59
CA TRP A 458 -7.40 -30.77 -1.28
C TRP A 458 -8.48 -30.32 -0.32
N ASP A 459 -9.21 -31.27 0.24
CA ASP A 459 -10.21 -31.05 1.28
C ASP A 459 -9.56 -31.21 2.65
N VAL A 460 -9.56 -30.14 3.46
CA VAL A 460 -8.86 -30.12 4.75
C VAL A 460 -9.54 -31.01 5.78
N GLU A 461 -10.87 -31.10 5.77
CA GLU A 461 -11.62 -31.85 6.77
C GLU A 461 -11.42 -33.35 6.62
N SER A 462 -11.48 -33.85 5.38
CA SER A 462 -11.25 -35.26 5.06
C SER A 462 -9.79 -35.62 4.87
N GLY A 463 -8.91 -34.64 4.66
CA GLY A 463 -7.49 -34.84 4.38
C GLY A 463 -7.24 -35.58 3.07
N ARG A 464 -8.03 -35.27 2.03
CA ARG A 464 -8.00 -35.99 0.74
C ARG A 464 -7.91 -35.07 -0.46
N TRP A 465 -7.18 -35.54 -1.46
CA TRP A 465 -7.17 -34.95 -2.79
C TRP A 465 -8.35 -35.44 -3.62
N THR A 466 -8.87 -34.58 -4.49
CA THR A 466 -9.82 -34.88 -5.56
C THR A 466 -9.28 -34.30 -6.85
N CYS A 467 -9.16 -35.12 -7.90
CA CYS A 467 -8.90 -34.62 -9.25
C CYS A 467 -10.21 -33.98 -9.75
N LEU A 468 -10.18 -32.68 -10.01
CA LEU A 468 -11.34 -31.95 -10.56
C LEU A 468 -11.37 -32.01 -12.08
N SER A 469 -10.21 -32.11 -12.72
CA SER A 469 -10.05 -32.21 -14.17
C SER A 469 -8.72 -32.89 -14.48
N GLU A 470 -8.75 -33.91 -15.34
CA GLU A 470 -7.54 -34.55 -15.88
C GLU A 470 -6.94 -33.74 -17.02
N ASP A 471 -7.77 -33.03 -17.80
CA ASP A 471 -7.34 -32.18 -18.90
C ASP A 471 -8.15 -30.88 -18.94
N THR A 472 -7.67 -29.84 -18.24
CA THR A 472 -8.37 -28.56 -18.21
C THR A 472 -8.46 -27.91 -19.59
N ALA A 473 -7.52 -28.16 -20.51
CA ALA A 473 -7.59 -27.59 -21.85
C ALA A 473 -8.72 -28.19 -22.68
N ALA A 474 -8.94 -29.50 -22.57
CA ALA A 474 -10.07 -30.19 -23.21
C ALA A 474 -11.43 -29.72 -22.64
N GLU A 475 -11.45 -29.27 -21.38
CA GLU A 475 -12.65 -28.75 -20.70
C GLU A 475 -12.89 -27.25 -20.92
N GLY A 476 -12.10 -26.58 -21.79
CA GLY A 476 -12.24 -25.15 -22.09
C GLY A 476 -11.48 -24.22 -21.12
N GLY A 477 -10.66 -24.79 -20.24
CA GLY A 477 -9.73 -24.11 -19.34
C GLY A 477 -8.33 -23.92 -19.94
N PRO A 478 -7.36 -23.53 -19.10
CA PRO A 478 -5.99 -23.27 -19.54
C PRO A 478 -5.21 -24.56 -19.83
N ALA A 479 -4.33 -24.54 -20.84
CA ALA A 479 -3.30 -25.58 -20.99
C ALA A 479 -2.28 -25.54 -19.84
N THR A 480 -1.39 -26.53 -19.77
CA THR A 480 -0.41 -26.67 -18.69
C THR A 480 0.42 -25.40 -18.58
N VAL A 481 0.30 -24.72 -17.44
CA VAL A 481 0.77 -23.35 -17.26
C VAL A 481 1.62 -23.21 -16.00
N TYR A 482 2.66 -22.37 -16.06
CA TYR A 482 3.47 -21.96 -14.91
C TYR A 482 3.67 -20.44 -14.86
N ASP A 483 4.06 -19.93 -13.69
CA ASP A 483 4.20 -18.48 -13.42
C ASP A 483 2.91 -17.65 -13.65
N HIS A 484 1.77 -18.32 -13.73
CA HIS A 484 0.44 -17.70 -13.75
C HIS A 484 0.04 -17.20 -12.35
N GLN A 485 -0.96 -16.33 -12.31
CA GLN A 485 -1.64 -15.99 -11.07
C GLN A 485 -3.00 -16.67 -11.01
N MET A 486 -3.44 -16.97 -9.79
CA MET A 486 -4.72 -17.59 -9.49
C MET A 486 -5.27 -16.93 -8.24
N VAL A 487 -6.54 -16.53 -8.27
CA VAL A 487 -7.26 -15.88 -7.16
C VAL A 487 -8.68 -16.44 -7.06
N LEU A 488 -9.27 -16.36 -5.87
CA LEU A 488 -10.59 -16.89 -5.56
C LEU A 488 -11.57 -15.75 -5.26
N ASP A 489 -12.75 -15.80 -5.87
CA ASP A 489 -13.95 -15.10 -5.42
C ASP A 489 -14.75 -16.09 -4.54
N GLU A 490 -14.60 -15.96 -3.22
CA GLU A 490 -15.26 -16.84 -2.26
C GLU A 490 -16.79 -16.72 -2.29
N VAL A 491 -17.32 -15.54 -2.67
CA VAL A 491 -18.77 -15.26 -2.69
C VAL A 491 -19.41 -15.97 -3.88
N GLU A 492 -18.90 -15.72 -5.08
CA GLU A 492 -19.42 -16.37 -6.29
C GLU A 492 -18.87 -17.79 -6.52
N GLN A 493 -17.95 -18.23 -5.66
CA GLN A 493 -17.32 -19.55 -5.77
C GLN A 493 -16.71 -19.74 -7.16
N ALA A 494 -15.87 -18.78 -7.54
CA ALA A 494 -15.22 -18.74 -8.84
C ALA A 494 -13.70 -18.52 -8.69
N ILE A 495 -12.90 -19.27 -9.44
CA ILE A 495 -11.44 -19.13 -9.46
C ILE A 495 -11.05 -18.45 -10.78
N TYR A 496 -10.28 -17.38 -10.70
CA TYR A 496 -9.75 -16.68 -11.86
C TYR A 496 -8.27 -17.00 -12.03
N VAL A 497 -7.88 -17.36 -13.26
CA VAL A 497 -6.51 -17.72 -13.65
C VAL A 497 -6.07 -16.79 -14.77
N PHE A 498 -4.93 -16.13 -14.62
CA PHE A 498 -4.43 -15.20 -15.63
C PHE A 498 -2.92 -15.29 -15.86
N GLY A 499 -2.54 -15.21 -17.13
CA GLY A 499 -1.14 -15.10 -17.54
C GLY A 499 -0.36 -16.37 -17.30
N GLY A 500 0.96 -16.24 -17.13
CA GLY A 500 1.87 -17.37 -17.11
C GLY A 500 2.21 -17.85 -18.52
N ARG A 501 3.08 -18.86 -18.59
CA ARG A 501 3.53 -19.47 -19.86
C ARG A 501 2.98 -20.86 -20.02
N VAL A 502 2.66 -21.20 -21.26
CA VAL A 502 2.18 -22.53 -21.64
C VAL A 502 3.37 -23.46 -21.83
N CYS A 503 3.31 -24.64 -21.21
CA CYS A 503 4.28 -25.73 -21.37
C CYS A 503 4.02 -26.49 -22.68
N GLY A 504 5.08 -27.08 -23.26
CA GLY A 504 4.94 -28.07 -24.33
C GLY A 504 4.84 -27.52 -25.76
N VAL A 505 5.05 -26.22 -26.00
CA VAL A 505 5.08 -25.65 -27.36
C VAL A 505 6.29 -26.21 -28.15
N PRO A 506 6.09 -26.96 -29.26
CA PRO A 506 7.20 -27.45 -30.08
C PRO A 506 7.99 -26.29 -30.67
N ALA A 507 9.32 -26.43 -30.77
CA ALA A 507 10.11 -25.51 -31.58
C ALA A 507 9.66 -25.65 -33.05
N SER A 508 9.26 -24.56 -33.69
CA SER A 508 8.90 -24.57 -35.11
C SER A 508 10.06 -25.12 -35.94
N ALA A 509 9.78 -26.09 -36.82
CA ALA A 509 10.77 -26.82 -37.60
C ALA A 509 11.44 -25.99 -38.72
N GLU A 510 10.98 -24.76 -38.96
CA GLU A 510 11.57 -23.86 -39.94
C GLU A 510 12.28 -22.71 -39.21
N GLY A 511 13.57 -22.52 -39.53
CA GLY A 511 14.46 -21.63 -38.80
C GLY A 511 13.89 -20.22 -38.59
N GLY A 512 13.53 -19.90 -37.34
CA GLY A 512 13.13 -18.55 -36.94
C GLY A 512 12.54 -18.51 -35.53
N VAL A 513 13.20 -17.76 -34.63
CA VAL A 513 12.74 -17.25 -33.32
C VAL A 513 11.71 -18.09 -32.53
N ARG A 514 12.15 -18.69 -31.41
CA ARG A 514 11.28 -19.32 -30.40
C ARG A 514 10.21 -18.33 -29.91
N THR A 515 8.94 -18.53 -30.25
CA THR A 515 7.82 -17.76 -29.69
C THR A 515 7.37 -18.40 -28.37
N THR A 516 7.33 -17.60 -27.30
CA THR A 516 6.79 -18.04 -26.00
C THR A 516 5.29 -17.80 -25.99
N GLU A 517 4.50 -18.84 -25.77
CA GLU A 517 3.05 -18.73 -25.61
C GLU A 517 2.67 -18.41 -24.15
N TYR A 518 1.66 -17.56 -23.97
CA TYR A 518 1.18 -17.11 -22.67
C TYR A 518 -0.30 -17.44 -22.51
N SER A 519 -0.70 -17.86 -21.31
CA SER A 519 -2.09 -18.24 -21.04
C SER A 519 -2.99 -17.02 -20.79
N GLY A 520 -4.21 -17.05 -21.33
CA GLY A 520 -5.21 -15.97 -21.24
C GLY A 520 -5.84 -15.80 -19.85
N LEU A 521 -7.03 -15.19 -19.80
CA LEU A 521 -7.85 -15.09 -18.60
C LEU A 521 -8.92 -16.18 -18.62
N PHE A 522 -8.93 -17.02 -17.60
CA PHE A 522 -9.92 -18.09 -17.44
C PHE A 522 -10.63 -17.96 -16.10
N LYS A 523 -11.86 -18.44 -16.07
CA LYS A 523 -12.68 -18.57 -14.86
C LYS A 523 -13.12 -20.02 -14.72
N TYR A 524 -12.99 -20.56 -13.51
CA TYR A 524 -13.56 -21.83 -13.13
C TYR A 524 -14.69 -21.61 -12.13
N ALA A 525 -15.90 -22.02 -12.48
CA ALA A 525 -17.04 -21.98 -11.58
C ALA A 525 -17.07 -23.24 -10.71
N ILE A 526 -16.74 -23.10 -9.42
CA ILE A 526 -16.57 -24.24 -8.49
C ILE A 526 -17.87 -25.04 -8.33
N ARG A 527 -19.01 -24.35 -8.32
CA ARG A 527 -20.33 -24.99 -8.10
C ARG A 527 -20.75 -25.90 -9.25
N SER A 528 -20.51 -25.48 -10.50
CA SER A 528 -20.85 -26.26 -11.70
C SER A 528 -19.71 -27.15 -12.19
N GLY A 529 -18.47 -26.86 -11.78
CA GLY A 529 -17.28 -27.58 -12.23
C GLY A 529 -16.89 -27.24 -13.67
N THR A 530 -17.14 -26.02 -14.14
CA THR A 530 -16.98 -25.64 -15.55
C THR A 530 -15.99 -24.52 -15.75
N TRP A 531 -15.20 -24.60 -16.83
CA TRP A 531 -14.29 -23.55 -17.27
C TRP A 531 -14.94 -22.60 -18.27
N GLU A 532 -14.48 -21.35 -18.24
CA GLU A 532 -14.86 -20.29 -19.16
C GLU A 532 -13.61 -19.47 -19.52
N HIS A 533 -13.36 -19.26 -20.82
CA HIS A 533 -12.33 -18.33 -21.28
C HIS A 533 -12.93 -16.92 -21.39
N ILE A 534 -12.36 -15.97 -20.65
CA ILE A 534 -12.84 -14.60 -20.59
C ILE A 534 -12.04 -13.75 -21.58
N GLN A 535 -12.74 -13.19 -22.56
CA GLN A 535 -12.20 -12.17 -23.45
C GLN A 535 -12.54 -10.78 -22.92
N ILE A 536 -11.51 -9.97 -22.69
CA ILE A 536 -11.69 -8.57 -22.29
C ILE A 536 -12.01 -7.73 -23.52
N ALA A 537 -13.10 -6.97 -23.47
CA ALA A 537 -13.56 -6.17 -24.59
C ALA A 537 -12.57 -5.03 -24.89
N SER A 538 -12.09 -5.00 -26.14
CA SER A 538 -11.32 -3.88 -26.70
C SER A 538 -12.28 -2.79 -27.19
N THR A 539 -12.88 -2.02 -26.28
CA THR A 539 -13.60 -0.79 -26.66
C THR A 539 -12.62 0.36 -26.88
N PRO A 540 -12.94 1.38 -27.70
CA PRO A 540 -12.13 2.60 -27.78
C PRO A 540 -11.93 3.20 -26.38
N GLY A 541 -10.68 3.30 -25.91
CA GLY A 541 -10.34 3.72 -24.54
C GLY A 541 -10.16 2.58 -23.52
N SER A 542 -10.45 1.33 -23.87
CA SER A 542 -10.14 0.14 -23.08
C SER A 542 -8.65 -0.19 -23.16
N THR A 543 -8.07 -0.65 -22.06
CA THR A 543 -6.65 -1.03 -22.01
C THR A 543 -6.47 -2.45 -22.52
N ASP A 544 -5.54 -2.68 -23.45
CA ASP A 544 -5.21 -4.02 -23.91
C ASP A 544 -4.54 -4.84 -22.79
N VAL A 545 -5.23 -5.88 -22.33
CA VAL A 545 -4.75 -6.74 -21.23
C VAL A 545 -3.96 -7.89 -21.81
N LYS A 546 -2.66 -7.67 -22.01
CA LYS A 546 -1.76 -8.72 -22.49
C LYS A 546 -1.43 -9.75 -21.41
N PRO A 547 -1.52 -11.07 -21.70
CA PRO A 547 -0.98 -12.13 -20.85
C PRO A 547 0.50 -11.93 -20.52
N ARG A 548 0.89 -12.18 -19.26
CA ARG A 548 2.23 -11.86 -18.73
C ARG A 548 2.63 -12.79 -17.60
N THR A 549 3.91 -12.83 -17.23
CA THR A 549 4.43 -13.57 -16.07
C THR A 549 4.96 -12.61 -15.00
N GLY A 550 5.15 -13.10 -13.78
CA GLY A 550 5.75 -12.35 -12.68
C GLY A 550 4.95 -11.13 -12.20
N HIS A 551 3.70 -10.98 -12.66
CA HIS A 551 2.75 -9.98 -12.19
C HIS A 551 2.15 -10.40 -10.85
N ALA A 552 1.72 -9.43 -10.06
CA ALA A 552 0.85 -9.70 -8.93
C ALA A 552 -0.61 -9.61 -9.38
N MET A 553 -1.47 -10.46 -8.82
CA MET A 553 -2.92 -10.40 -9.03
C MET A 553 -3.64 -10.66 -7.72
N THR A 554 -4.66 -9.86 -7.42
CA THR A 554 -5.58 -10.08 -6.30
C THR A 554 -7.01 -9.77 -6.74
N PHE A 555 -8.00 -10.21 -5.97
CA PHE A 555 -9.42 -10.01 -6.27
C PHE A 555 -10.02 -9.03 -5.26
N HIS A 556 -10.65 -7.97 -5.77
CA HIS A 556 -11.40 -7.00 -4.98
C HIS A 556 -12.86 -7.40 -4.93
N ALA A 557 -13.27 -8.04 -3.84
CA ALA A 557 -14.61 -8.62 -3.70
C ALA A 557 -15.74 -7.58 -3.84
N ARG A 558 -15.64 -6.43 -3.16
CA ARG A 558 -16.71 -5.40 -3.21
C ARG A 558 -16.90 -4.77 -4.59
N ALA A 559 -15.81 -4.51 -5.32
CA ALA A 559 -15.85 -3.92 -6.64
C ALA A 559 -15.97 -4.97 -7.76
N ARG A 560 -15.83 -6.26 -7.43
CA ARG A 560 -15.75 -7.39 -8.36
C ARG A 560 -14.71 -7.15 -9.46
N GLN A 561 -13.48 -6.86 -9.02
CA GLN A 561 -12.38 -6.51 -9.92
C GLN A 561 -11.14 -7.35 -9.66
N LEU A 562 -10.46 -7.79 -10.72
CA LEU A 562 -9.09 -8.29 -10.64
C LEU A 562 -8.14 -7.10 -10.68
N LEU A 563 -7.30 -6.98 -9.66
CA LEU A 563 -6.27 -5.96 -9.57
C LEU A 563 -4.94 -6.59 -9.98
N ILE A 564 -4.34 -6.12 -11.08
CA ILE A 564 -3.11 -6.67 -11.66
C ILE A 564 -2.01 -5.61 -11.63
N LEU A 565 -0.90 -5.93 -10.98
CA LEU A 565 0.26 -5.04 -10.87
C LEU A 565 1.46 -5.61 -11.61
N GLY A 566 1.98 -4.84 -12.55
CA GLY A 566 3.26 -5.07 -13.21
C GLY A 566 3.31 -6.33 -14.09
N GLY A 567 4.45 -7.02 -14.04
CA GLY A 567 4.74 -8.24 -14.80
C GLY A 567 5.59 -8.02 -16.04
N GLN A 568 5.80 -9.09 -16.80
CA GLN A 568 6.61 -9.08 -18.01
C GLN A 568 6.06 -10.02 -19.09
N ARG A 569 6.30 -9.66 -20.35
CA ARG A 569 6.01 -10.50 -21.52
C ARG A 569 7.20 -10.41 -22.48
N GLY A 570 7.92 -11.52 -22.62
CA GLY A 570 9.17 -11.57 -23.38
C GLY A 570 10.21 -10.65 -22.74
N ARG A 571 10.65 -9.63 -23.49
CA ARG A 571 11.56 -8.58 -23.00
C ARG A 571 10.83 -7.32 -22.52
N GLU A 572 9.53 -7.24 -22.75
CA GLU A 572 8.71 -6.11 -22.34
C GLU A 572 8.34 -6.26 -20.87
N ALA A 573 8.64 -5.23 -20.07
CA ALA A 573 8.22 -5.15 -18.69
C ALA A 573 7.07 -4.16 -18.55
N TYR A 574 6.02 -4.55 -17.83
CA TYR A 574 4.87 -3.73 -17.54
C TYR A 574 5.03 -3.09 -16.16
N GLY A 575 4.87 -1.76 -16.09
CA GLY A 575 4.72 -1.01 -14.84
C GLY A 575 3.27 -0.65 -14.53
N HIS A 576 2.33 -1.05 -15.40
CA HIS A 576 0.92 -0.69 -15.27
C HIS A 576 0.26 -1.36 -14.08
N PHE A 577 -0.67 -0.63 -13.49
CA PHE A 577 -1.62 -1.15 -12.53
C PHE A 577 -3.00 -1.19 -13.21
N LEU A 578 -3.62 -2.36 -13.30
CA LEU A 578 -4.87 -2.59 -14.03
C LEU A 578 -5.96 -3.06 -13.07
N ALA A 579 -7.18 -2.60 -13.32
CA ALA A 579 -8.40 -3.17 -12.77
C ALA A 579 -9.22 -3.79 -13.89
N ILE A 580 -9.55 -5.08 -13.78
CA ILE A 580 -10.43 -5.79 -14.71
C ILE A 580 -11.76 -6.04 -13.99
N ASP A 581 -12.83 -5.44 -14.49
CA ASP A 581 -14.21 -5.71 -14.05
C ASP A 581 -14.63 -7.08 -14.60
N VAL A 582 -14.80 -8.06 -13.70
CA VAL A 582 -15.06 -9.46 -14.10
C VAL A 582 -16.50 -9.71 -14.54
N ASP A 583 -17.42 -8.77 -14.29
CA ASP A 583 -18.81 -8.90 -14.73
C ASP A 583 -19.02 -8.22 -16.08
N LYS A 584 -18.32 -7.10 -16.33
CA LYS A 584 -18.40 -6.37 -17.60
C LYS A 584 -17.36 -6.80 -18.63
N HIS A 585 -16.34 -7.54 -18.21
CA HIS A 585 -15.20 -7.93 -19.02
C HIS A 585 -14.47 -6.73 -19.65
N THR A 586 -14.27 -5.67 -18.85
CA THR A 586 -13.58 -4.44 -19.26
C THR A 586 -12.39 -4.15 -18.36
N ALA A 587 -11.35 -3.51 -18.90
CA ALA A 587 -10.15 -3.16 -18.14
C ALA A 587 -9.88 -1.66 -18.13
N ALA A 588 -9.42 -1.16 -16.98
CA ALA A 588 -9.00 0.22 -16.77
C ALA A 588 -7.59 0.29 -16.16
N LYS A 589 -6.78 1.25 -16.60
CA LYS A 589 -5.53 1.61 -15.93
C LYS A 589 -5.84 2.38 -14.64
N LEU A 590 -5.26 1.94 -13.54
CA LEU A 590 -5.31 2.62 -12.25
C LEU A 590 -4.11 3.58 -12.11
N PRO A 591 -4.24 4.64 -11.29
CA PRO A 591 -3.14 5.56 -11.01
C PRO A 591 -1.93 4.85 -10.41
N THR A 592 -0.75 5.17 -10.94
CA THR A 592 0.56 4.67 -10.45
C THR A 592 1.33 5.72 -9.66
N CYS A 593 0.69 6.83 -9.28
CA CYS A 593 1.34 7.97 -8.62
C CYS A 593 2.08 7.48 -7.36
N ALA A 594 3.41 7.62 -7.33
CA ALA A 594 4.26 7.11 -6.24
C ALA A 594 4.14 5.60 -5.97
N ALA A 595 3.72 4.78 -6.95
CA ALA A 595 3.80 3.32 -6.86
C ALA A 595 5.27 2.86 -6.73
N PRO A 596 5.54 1.64 -6.24
CA PRO A 596 6.88 1.07 -6.24
C PRO A 596 7.53 1.18 -7.63
N SER A 597 8.53 2.05 -7.76
CA SER A 597 9.31 2.23 -8.98
C SER A 597 10.20 1.02 -9.17
N GLY A 598 9.82 0.15 -10.10
CA GLY A 598 10.58 -1.04 -10.43
C GLY A 598 9.71 -2.10 -11.06
N THR A 599 10.10 -2.51 -12.26
CA THR A 599 9.66 -3.73 -12.94
C THR A 599 10.14 -4.96 -12.15
N ALA A 600 9.61 -5.17 -10.95
CA ALA A 600 10.02 -6.29 -10.12
C ALA A 600 9.14 -7.49 -10.46
N ALA A 601 9.68 -8.40 -11.28
CA ALA A 601 9.15 -9.75 -11.40
C ALA A 601 9.02 -10.37 -9.99
N ASN A 602 7.88 -11.02 -9.72
CA ASN A 602 7.57 -11.72 -8.45
C ASN A 602 7.08 -10.83 -7.29
N GLN A 603 6.52 -9.66 -7.58
CA GLN A 603 5.76 -8.92 -6.56
C GLN A 603 4.60 -9.79 -6.04
N ARG A 604 4.41 -9.78 -4.72
CA ARG A 604 3.23 -10.35 -4.07
C ARG A 604 2.38 -9.19 -3.59
N ALA A 605 1.14 -9.17 -4.04
CA ALA A 605 0.15 -8.20 -3.64
C ALA A 605 -1.03 -8.93 -3.00
N VAL A 606 -1.49 -8.44 -1.86
CA VAL A 606 -2.68 -8.98 -1.18
C VAL A 606 -3.60 -7.83 -0.85
N LEU A 607 -4.90 -8.00 -1.13
CA LEU A 607 -5.91 -7.03 -0.71
C LEU A 607 -6.31 -7.31 0.74
N ASP A 608 -6.30 -6.27 1.55
CA ASP A 608 -6.98 -6.27 2.84
C ASP A 608 -8.42 -5.77 2.65
N ASP A 609 -9.38 -6.70 2.74
CA ASP A 609 -10.81 -6.40 2.59
C ASP A 609 -11.36 -5.49 3.69
N GLU A 610 -10.73 -5.41 4.87
CA GLU A 610 -11.18 -4.55 5.96
C GLU A 610 -10.86 -3.08 5.67
N THR A 611 -9.60 -2.79 5.36
CA THR A 611 -9.12 -1.43 5.06
C THR A 611 -9.28 -1.03 3.59
N ASN A 612 -9.69 -1.97 2.74
CA ASN A 612 -9.77 -1.81 1.29
C ASN A 612 -8.44 -1.32 0.68
N ALA A 613 -7.34 -1.89 1.17
CA ALA A 613 -5.99 -1.50 0.82
C ALA A 613 -5.19 -2.67 0.26
N LEU A 614 -4.49 -2.43 -0.84
CA LEU A 614 -3.59 -3.40 -1.47
C LEU A 614 -2.21 -3.28 -0.83
N LEU A 615 -1.75 -4.35 -0.19
CA LEU A 615 -0.42 -4.46 0.40
C LEU A 615 0.53 -5.10 -0.61
N VAL A 616 1.60 -4.40 -0.96
CA VAL A 616 2.64 -4.85 -1.89
C VAL A 616 3.98 -4.85 -1.18
N LEU A 617 4.55 -6.03 -1.00
CA LEU A 617 5.89 -6.17 -0.43
C LEU A 617 6.93 -6.11 -1.55
N SER A 618 7.68 -5.01 -1.60
CA SER A 618 8.75 -4.83 -2.59
C SER A 618 10.06 -5.39 -2.04
N HIS A 619 10.56 -6.46 -2.66
CA HIS A 619 11.95 -6.88 -2.52
C HIS A 619 12.73 -6.38 -3.73
N VAL A 620 13.66 -5.44 -3.53
CA VAL A 620 14.56 -5.00 -4.60
C VAL A 620 15.68 -6.03 -4.71
N VAL A 621 15.58 -6.94 -5.68
CA VAL A 621 16.75 -7.69 -6.15
C VAL A 621 17.62 -6.70 -6.94
N PRO A 622 18.91 -6.50 -6.62
CA PRO A 622 19.77 -5.61 -7.39
C PRO A 622 19.83 -6.05 -8.86
N GLN A 623 19.45 -5.19 -9.79
CA GLN A 623 19.77 -5.39 -11.21
C GLN A 623 21.29 -5.30 -11.40
N PRO A 624 21.94 -6.23 -12.13
CA PRO A 624 23.33 -6.06 -12.51
C PRO A 624 23.47 -4.93 -13.53
N ALA A 625 24.44 -4.05 -13.29
CA ALA A 625 24.75 -2.89 -14.12
C ALA A 625 25.57 -3.27 -15.37
N THR A 626 24.98 -3.97 -16.34
CA THR A 626 25.49 -4.02 -17.73
C THR A 626 24.33 -4.35 -18.67
N GLY A 627 24.28 -3.69 -19.84
CA GLY A 627 23.21 -3.79 -20.85
C GLY A 627 23.12 -5.12 -21.59
N GLY A 628 23.08 -6.24 -20.87
CA GLY A 628 22.84 -7.58 -21.41
C GLY A 628 21.52 -8.17 -20.88
N SER A 629 20.58 -8.42 -21.79
CA SER A 629 19.40 -9.28 -21.62
C SER A 629 18.58 -9.08 -20.34
N ALA A 630 17.57 -8.20 -20.41
CA ALA A 630 16.45 -8.16 -19.47
C ALA A 630 15.90 -9.56 -19.20
N ALA A 631 16.09 -10.05 -17.96
CA ALA A 631 15.17 -10.87 -17.16
C ALA A 631 14.29 -11.90 -17.89
N ALA A 632 14.78 -12.49 -18.98
CA ALA A 632 14.10 -13.57 -19.66
C ALA A 632 14.07 -14.73 -18.68
N SER A 633 12.95 -14.87 -17.96
CA SER A 633 12.61 -16.09 -17.24
C SER A 633 13.48 -16.35 -15.99
N ALA A 634 12.94 -16.22 -14.76
CA ALA A 634 13.49 -16.98 -13.62
C ALA A 634 13.56 -18.49 -13.95
N VAL A 635 12.79 -18.92 -14.95
CA VAL A 635 12.78 -20.21 -15.60
C VAL A 635 13.92 -20.45 -16.63
N ALA A 636 14.76 -19.46 -16.99
CA ALA A 636 15.98 -19.67 -17.79
C ALA A 636 17.19 -20.07 -16.92
N GLN A 637 17.13 -19.90 -15.60
CA GLN A 637 18.17 -20.40 -14.70
C GLN A 637 18.09 -21.93 -14.48
N HIS A 638 17.05 -22.59 -15.00
CA HIS A 638 16.95 -24.05 -15.11
C HIS A 638 17.94 -24.65 -16.13
N ALA A 639 18.45 -23.88 -17.09
CA ALA A 639 19.27 -24.45 -18.19
C ALA A 639 20.74 -24.75 -17.80
N ALA A 640 21.26 -24.21 -16.68
CA ALA A 640 22.69 -24.30 -16.36
C ALA A 640 23.07 -25.46 -15.42
N ALA A 641 22.14 -26.00 -14.62
CA ALA A 641 22.46 -27.10 -13.71
C ALA A 641 22.31 -28.49 -14.36
N ALA A 642 21.39 -28.66 -15.31
CA ALA A 642 21.20 -29.91 -16.04
C ALA A 642 22.34 -30.23 -17.03
N ALA A 643 23.04 -29.21 -17.54
CA ALA A 643 24.22 -29.41 -18.40
C ALA A 643 25.43 -29.98 -17.64
N ALA A 644 25.52 -29.78 -16.32
CA ALA A 644 26.63 -30.29 -15.50
C ALA A 644 26.45 -31.76 -15.10
N ALA A 645 25.20 -32.24 -14.96
CA ALA A 645 24.92 -33.65 -14.66
C ALA A 645 25.12 -34.56 -15.88
N HIS A 646 24.91 -34.04 -17.10
CA HIS A 646 25.14 -34.79 -18.34
C HIS A 646 26.63 -34.97 -18.71
N ALA A 647 27.55 -34.23 -18.09
CA ALA A 647 28.98 -34.48 -18.21
C ALA A 647 29.46 -35.64 -17.30
N ALA A 648 28.63 -36.13 -16.37
CA ALA A 648 28.97 -37.20 -15.43
C ALA A 648 28.52 -38.61 -15.88
N ALA A 649 27.84 -38.74 -17.02
CA ALA A 649 27.38 -40.03 -17.54
C ALA A 649 27.46 -40.08 -19.08
N GLY A 650 28.68 -40.24 -19.63
CA GLY A 650 28.86 -40.40 -21.07
C GLY A 650 30.29 -40.73 -21.50
N ALA A 651 30.57 -42.02 -21.65
CA ALA A 651 31.69 -42.65 -22.38
C ALA A 651 33.09 -42.66 -21.71
N GLY A 652 33.43 -43.83 -21.13
CA GLY A 652 34.83 -44.25 -20.99
C GLY A 652 35.34 -44.90 -22.28
N ASN A 653 36.62 -44.67 -22.62
CA ASN A 653 37.62 -45.72 -22.83
C ASN A 653 39.01 -45.13 -23.17
N ALA A 654 40.05 -45.91 -22.83
CA ALA A 654 41.44 -45.88 -23.30
C ALA A 654 42.50 -45.01 -22.58
N ALA A 655 43.13 -45.65 -21.59
CA ALA A 655 44.56 -46.02 -21.55
C ALA A 655 45.71 -44.97 -21.45
N ILE A 656 46.40 -45.05 -20.29
CA ILE A 656 47.86 -45.13 -20.06
C ILE A 656 48.74 -43.86 -20.31
N THR A 657 49.15 -43.16 -19.24
CA THR A 657 50.53 -43.14 -18.67
C THR A 657 50.69 -42.04 -17.60
N SER A 658 51.40 -42.38 -16.53
CA SER A 658 51.75 -41.63 -15.32
C SER A 658 53.03 -40.77 -15.47
N PRO A 659 53.62 -40.20 -14.39
CA PRO A 659 53.16 -39.10 -13.53
C PRO A 659 54.25 -37.99 -13.40
N VAL A 660 54.04 -36.93 -12.61
CA VAL A 660 55.03 -36.37 -11.66
C VAL A 660 54.38 -35.28 -10.77
N SER A 661 54.79 -35.34 -9.51
CA SER A 661 54.40 -34.63 -8.30
C SER A 661 55.15 -33.29 -8.09
N LEU A 662 54.65 -32.45 -7.18
CA LEU A 662 55.36 -31.74 -6.07
C LEU A 662 54.86 -30.29 -5.88
N THR A 663 54.08 -29.99 -4.81
CA THR A 663 54.46 -29.33 -3.51
C THR A 663 54.74 -27.82 -3.62
N SER A 664 54.48 -26.90 -2.68
CA SER A 664 53.90 -26.83 -1.32
C SER A 664 54.00 -25.36 -0.85
N GLY A 665 53.26 -24.97 0.20
CA GLY A 665 53.64 -23.93 1.19
C GLY A 665 52.91 -22.58 1.06
N HIS A 666 51.98 -22.21 1.95
CA HIS A 666 52.14 -21.63 3.33
C HIS A 666 52.83 -20.23 3.33
N VAL A 667 52.50 -19.20 4.13
CA VAL A 667 51.42 -18.77 5.05
C VAL A 667 51.85 -17.38 5.63
N LEU A 668 50.89 -16.48 5.92
CA LEU A 668 50.80 -15.37 6.93
C LEU A 668 51.88 -14.26 7.15
N ALA A 669 51.33 -13.03 7.30
CA ALA A 669 51.64 -11.95 8.27
C ALA A 669 53.02 -11.21 8.16
N ASP A 670 53.26 -9.96 8.57
CA ASP A 670 52.52 -8.93 9.31
C ASP A 670 53.20 -7.55 9.12
N LEU A 671 52.45 -6.48 9.41
CA LEU A 671 52.77 -5.10 9.86
C LEU A 671 54.18 -4.45 9.75
N GLY A 672 54.21 -3.18 9.30
CA GLY A 672 54.88 -2.10 10.06
C GLY A 672 55.71 -1.01 9.32
N HIS A 673 55.26 0.25 9.48
CA HIS A 673 56.02 1.52 9.53
C HIS A 673 56.30 2.40 8.27
N VAL A 674 55.44 3.41 8.11
CA VAL A 674 55.66 4.88 8.04
C VAL A 674 56.92 5.44 7.36
N LEU A 675 56.73 6.25 6.31
CA LEU A 675 57.39 7.56 6.15
C LEU A 675 56.45 8.58 5.48
N VAL A 676 56.61 9.83 5.93
CA VAL A 676 55.80 11.03 5.72
C VAL A 676 56.11 11.67 4.37
N ASP A 677 55.10 12.18 3.66
CA ASP A 677 55.30 13.34 2.78
C ASP A 677 54.08 14.29 2.79
N ARG A 678 54.37 15.59 2.76
CA ARG A 678 53.45 16.73 2.90
C ARG A 678 52.99 17.22 1.53
N ASP A 679 51.77 17.77 1.53
CA ASP A 679 51.14 18.65 0.52
C ASP A 679 50.61 18.02 -0.80
N ALA A 680 49.27 17.81 -0.88
CA ALA A 680 48.34 18.22 -1.96
C ALA A 680 46.89 17.67 -1.70
N PRO A 681 45.86 18.03 -2.50
CA PRO A 681 44.63 18.71 -2.08
C PRO A 681 43.45 17.78 -1.64
N ARG A 682 42.52 18.38 -0.90
CA ARG A 682 41.27 17.81 -0.35
C ARG A 682 40.54 16.87 -1.34
N THR A 683 40.42 15.61 -0.95
CA THR A 683 39.96 14.49 -1.79
C THR A 683 38.44 14.33 -1.85
N ARG A 684 38.00 13.87 -3.04
CA ARG A 684 36.69 13.35 -3.48
C ARG A 684 36.07 12.23 -2.61
N ALA A 685 36.54 11.98 -1.40
CA ALA A 685 36.19 10.80 -0.61
C ALA A 685 34.86 10.91 0.17
N SER A 686 34.36 12.12 0.48
CA SER A 686 33.10 12.28 1.24
C SER A 686 31.84 12.11 0.37
N ALA A 687 31.91 12.42 -0.92
CA ALA A 687 30.78 12.28 -1.84
C ALA A 687 30.47 10.80 -2.16
N ALA A 688 31.49 9.95 -2.22
CA ALA A 688 31.34 8.52 -2.50
C ALA A 688 30.71 7.74 -1.34
N SER A 689 31.03 8.07 -0.08
CA SER A 689 30.38 7.43 1.08
C SER A 689 28.92 7.87 1.24
N THR A 690 28.62 9.13 0.92
CA THR A 690 27.25 9.66 0.96
C THR A 690 26.38 9.08 -0.16
N ALA A 691 26.95 8.85 -1.36
CA ALA A 691 26.27 8.19 -2.47
C ALA A 691 26.05 6.69 -2.21
N ALA A 692 27.01 5.99 -1.62
CA ALA A 692 26.88 4.59 -1.20
C ALA A 692 25.85 4.43 -0.07
N ALA A 693 25.80 5.34 0.90
CA ALA A 693 24.79 5.36 1.96
C ALA A 693 23.39 5.69 1.41
N ARG A 694 23.27 6.59 0.42
CA ARG A 694 22.01 6.86 -0.31
C ARG A 694 21.56 5.64 -1.12
N ALA A 695 22.47 4.95 -1.79
CA ALA A 695 22.18 3.73 -2.55
C ALA A 695 21.78 2.56 -1.63
N ALA A 696 22.41 2.42 -0.46
CA ALA A 696 22.03 1.43 0.56
C ALA A 696 20.67 1.75 1.21
N ARG A 697 20.34 3.03 1.42
CA ARG A 697 19.01 3.45 1.91
C ARG A 697 17.90 3.23 0.87
N ALA A 698 18.25 3.17 -0.42
CA ALA A 698 17.34 2.82 -1.51
C ALA A 698 17.11 1.30 -1.67
N SER A 699 17.92 0.45 -1.03
CA SER A 699 17.89 -1.03 -1.22
C SER A 699 17.13 -1.81 -0.13
N ARG A 700 16.56 -1.15 0.88
CA ARG A 700 15.82 -1.84 1.94
C ARG A 700 14.42 -2.28 1.46
N PRO A 701 13.97 -3.49 1.84
CA PRO A 701 12.61 -3.92 1.55
C PRO A 701 11.62 -2.94 2.17
N ALA A 702 10.56 -2.63 1.44
CA ALA A 702 9.54 -1.69 1.84
C ALA A 702 8.16 -2.33 1.67
N LEU A 703 7.25 -1.98 2.57
CA LEU A 703 5.84 -2.28 2.43
C LEU A 703 5.20 -1.09 1.73
N TRP A 704 4.64 -1.34 0.56
CA TRP A 704 3.82 -0.36 -0.15
C TRP A 704 2.37 -0.67 0.12
N THR A 705 1.58 0.35 0.41
CA THR A 705 0.13 0.23 0.60
C THR A 705 -0.55 1.13 -0.42
N TYR A 706 -1.44 0.56 -1.23
CA TYR A 706 -2.32 1.32 -2.10
C TYR A 706 -3.73 1.32 -1.55
N ARG A 707 -4.23 2.51 -1.24
CA ARG A 707 -5.61 2.66 -0.77
C ARG A 707 -6.53 2.79 -1.99
N VAL A 708 -7.37 1.79 -2.23
CA VAL A 708 -8.23 1.75 -3.42
C VAL A 708 -9.23 2.90 -3.45
N SER A 709 -9.72 3.34 -2.29
CA SER A 709 -10.71 4.43 -2.19
C SER A 709 -10.16 5.82 -2.55
N THR A 710 -8.89 6.10 -2.24
CA THR A 710 -8.27 7.41 -2.53
C THR A 710 -7.35 7.38 -3.75
N GLY A 711 -6.95 6.19 -4.20
CA GLY A 711 -5.97 6.00 -5.27
C GLY A 711 -4.55 6.36 -4.85
N GLU A 712 -4.25 6.41 -3.56
CA GLU A 712 -2.96 6.87 -3.02
C GLU A 712 -2.06 5.71 -2.63
N TRP A 713 -0.77 5.84 -2.96
CA TRP A 713 0.29 4.96 -2.51
C TRP A 713 0.99 5.54 -1.29
N THR A 714 1.23 4.69 -0.29
CA THR A 714 2.11 4.98 0.84
C THR A 714 3.23 3.97 0.91
N ARG A 715 4.43 4.44 1.26
CA ARG A 715 5.61 3.60 1.44
C ARG A 715 6.00 3.59 2.90
N THR A 716 6.01 2.42 3.51
CA THR A 716 6.52 2.23 4.86
C THR A 716 7.81 1.45 4.86
N THR A 717 8.80 1.97 5.60
CA THR A 717 10.08 1.30 5.79
C THR A 717 9.90 0.14 6.75
N ILE A 718 10.41 -1.03 6.39
CA ILE A 718 10.37 -2.20 7.26
C ILE A 718 11.54 -2.16 8.23
N THR A 719 11.24 -2.35 9.51
CA THR A 719 12.25 -2.46 10.57
C THR A 719 12.54 -3.92 10.90
N ALA A 720 13.80 -4.23 11.19
CA ALA A 720 14.20 -5.54 11.69
C ALA A 720 14.03 -5.59 13.22
N SER A 721 13.73 -6.78 13.75
CA SER A 721 13.97 -7.07 15.17
C SER A 721 15.46 -6.88 15.49
N SER A 722 15.78 -6.30 16.65
CA SER A 722 17.16 -6.14 17.12
C SER A 722 17.86 -7.48 17.35
N VAL A 723 17.10 -8.56 17.53
CA VAL A 723 17.61 -9.91 17.86
C VAL A 723 17.78 -10.77 16.60
N ASP A 724 16.79 -10.77 15.70
CA ASP A 724 16.72 -11.76 14.61
C ASP A 724 17.19 -11.25 13.24
N GLY A 725 17.34 -9.93 13.07
CA GLY A 725 17.66 -9.32 11.79
C GLY A 725 16.49 -9.35 10.79
N GLU A 726 16.79 -9.47 9.49
CA GLU A 726 15.82 -9.45 8.39
C GLU A 726 16.04 -10.63 7.41
N PRO A 727 14.99 -11.09 6.69
CA PRO A 727 15.15 -12.15 5.71
C PRO A 727 16.02 -11.71 4.52
N VAL A 728 16.96 -12.57 4.12
CA VAL A 728 17.79 -12.35 2.93
C VAL A 728 16.92 -12.23 1.66
N ALA A 729 17.34 -11.37 0.73
CA ALA A 729 16.69 -11.22 -0.57
C ALA A 729 16.60 -12.55 -1.33
N ARG A 730 15.43 -12.87 -1.89
CA ARG A 730 15.14 -14.18 -2.48
C ARG A 730 14.00 -14.13 -3.49
N PHE A 731 14.01 -15.06 -4.44
CA PHE A 731 12.91 -15.25 -5.40
C PHE A 731 12.24 -16.61 -5.24
N ALA A 732 11.09 -16.78 -5.90
CA ALA A 732 10.29 -18.02 -5.86
C ALA A 732 10.01 -18.53 -4.42
N HIS A 733 9.89 -17.61 -3.47
CA HIS A 733 9.42 -17.86 -2.12
C HIS A 733 7.88 -17.85 -2.08
N SER A 734 7.31 -18.39 -1.01
CA SER A 734 5.89 -18.16 -0.69
C SER A 734 5.75 -16.99 0.28
N LEU A 735 4.66 -16.24 0.10
CA LEU A 735 4.27 -15.16 0.98
C LEU A 735 2.76 -15.22 1.12
N THR A 736 2.27 -15.38 2.35
CA THR A 736 0.86 -15.41 2.68
C THR A 736 0.57 -14.29 3.68
N VAL A 737 -0.58 -13.64 3.59
CA VAL A 737 -0.93 -12.54 4.48
C VAL A 737 -2.19 -12.91 5.23
N HIS A 738 -2.11 -12.87 6.55
CA HIS A 738 -3.26 -12.97 7.43
C HIS A 738 -3.72 -11.55 7.75
N THR A 739 -4.70 -11.06 7.01
CA THR A 739 -5.19 -9.68 7.10
C THR A 739 -5.69 -9.31 8.50
N ARG A 740 -6.57 -10.14 9.10
CA ARG A 740 -7.08 -9.91 10.48
C ARG A 740 -5.99 -9.93 11.55
N ALA A 741 -5.07 -10.89 11.49
CA ALA A 741 -3.94 -10.98 12.42
C ALA A 741 -2.84 -9.96 12.11
N ARG A 742 -2.92 -9.29 10.95
CA ARG A 742 -1.96 -8.29 10.47
C ARG A 742 -0.54 -8.83 10.39
N THR A 743 -0.39 -10.08 9.96
CA THR A 743 0.93 -10.72 9.82
C THR A 743 1.09 -11.30 8.42
N ALA A 744 2.23 -11.06 7.79
CA ALA A 744 2.63 -11.75 6.57
C ALA A 744 3.66 -12.84 6.86
N TYR A 745 3.44 -14.06 6.38
CA TYR A 745 4.33 -15.19 6.57
C TYR A 745 5.09 -15.49 5.28
N LEU A 746 6.42 -15.50 5.38
CA LEU A 746 7.35 -15.82 4.31
C LEU A 746 8.01 -17.18 4.58
N PHE A 747 8.07 -18.05 3.57
CA PHE A 747 8.77 -19.32 3.66
C PHE A 747 9.59 -19.62 2.41
N GLY A 748 10.80 -20.13 2.66
CA GLY A 748 11.71 -20.67 1.65
C GLY A 748 12.14 -19.68 0.56
N GLY A 749 12.44 -20.19 -0.64
CA GLY A 749 12.89 -19.43 -1.80
C GLY A 749 14.35 -19.70 -2.20
N ASN A 750 14.80 -19.01 -3.25
CA ASN A 750 16.18 -19.07 -3.75
C ASN A 750 16.90 -17.73 -3.48
N PRO A 751 18.05 -17.72 -2.77
CA PRO A 751 18.80 -16.51 -2.45
C PRO A 751 19.60 -15.92 -3.62
N ASN A 752 19.58 -16.56 -4.79
CA ASN A 752 20.40 -16.21 -5.96
C ASN A 752 21.92 -16.30 -5.68
N ASP A 753 22.33 -17.28 -4.87
CA ASP A 753 23.75 -17.54 -4.64
C ASP A 753 24.37 -18.10 -5.93
N ARG A 754 25.22 -17.30 -6.58
CA ARG A 754 25.88 -17.66 -7.84
C ARG A 754 26.91 -18.78 -7.67
N THR A 755 27.44 -18.97 -6.47
CA THR A 755 28.41 -20.04 -6.19
C THR A 755 27.72 -21.38 -6.00
N SER A 756 26.47 -21.35 -5.54
CA SER A 756 25.63 -22.53 -5.31
C SER A 756 24.21 -22.28 -5.83
N PRO A 757 23.98 -22.33 -7.17
CA PRO A 757 22.67 -22.01 -7.77
C PRO A 757 21.51 -22.90 -7.30
N GLN A 758 21.85 -24.10 -6.83
CA GLN A 758 20.91 -25.08 -6.28
C GLN A 758 20.48 -24.78 -4.86
N THR A 759 21.13 -23.84 -4.17
CA THR A 759 20.77 -23.47 -2.80
C THR A 759 19.31 -23.08 -2.71
N ARG A 760 18.61 -23.68 -1.77
CA ARG A 760 17.25 -23.33 -1.38
C ARG A 760 17.23 -22.97 0.10
N LEU A 761 16.28 -22.13 0.47
CA LEU A 761 16.03 -21.76 1.84
C LEU A 761 14.80 -22.52 2.37
N GLY A 762 14.80 -22.79 3.67
CA GLY A 762 13.69 -23.42 4.40
C GLY A 762 13.38 -22.69 5.71
N ASP A 763 13.85 -21.46 5.84
CA ASP A 763 13.52 -20.57 6.96
C ASP A 763 12.12 -20.00 6.81
N MET A 764 11.51 -19.68 7.95
CA MET A 764 10.19 -19.08 8.06
C MET A 764 10.29 -17.74 8.79
N TRP A 765 9.57 -16.74 8.29
CA TRP A 765 9.55 -15.39 8.87
C TRP A 765 8.12 -14.88 8.97
N ALA A 766 7.84 -14.12 10.01
CA ALA A 766 6.65 -13.30 10.14
C ALA A 766 7.02 -11.82 9.98
N LEU A 767 6.23 -11.10 9.19
CA LEU A 767 6.20 -9.65 9.17
C LEU A 767 4.96 -9.20 9.94
N ASP A 768 5.17 -8.86 11.19
CA ASP A 768 4.10 -8.40 12.07
C ASP A 768 3.86 -6.90 11.79
N MET A 769 2.66 -6.56 11.34
CA MET A 769 2.26 -5.19 11.00
C MET A 769 1.56 -4.58 12.21
N HIS A 770 2.35 -4.03 13.12
CA HIS A 770 1.82 -3.44 14.34
C HIS A 770 1.23 -2.06 14.07
N ALA A 771 -0.03 -1.86 14.49
CA ALA A 771 -0.51 -0.55 14.89
C ALA A 771 -0.16 -0.37 16.38
N PRO A 772 0.27 0.82 16.83
CA PRO A 772 0.48 1.04 18.26
C PRO A 772 -0.84 0.82 19.01
N SER A 773 -0.79 0.16 20.17
CA SER A 773 -1.99 -0.01 20.99
C SER A 773 -2.47 1.36 21.49
N LEU A 774 -3.78 1.51 21.73
CA LEU A 774 -4.32 2.76 22.28
C LEU A 774 -3.62 3.13 23.60
N ASP A 775 -3.35 2.14 24.44
CA ASP A 775 -2.64 2.34 25.71
C ASP A 775 -1.20 2.84 25.51
N ALA A 776 -0.46 2.28 24.56
CA ALA A 776 0.89 2.74 24.22
C ALA A 776 0.87 4.18 23.67
N VAL A 777 -0.13 4.53 22.86
CA VAL A 777 -0.31 5.90 22.35
C VAL A 777 -0.63 6.86 23.49
N VAL A 778 -1.61 6.54 24.34
CA VAL A 778 -2.00 7.36 25.50
C VAL A 778 -0.80 7.58 26.42
N THR A 779 -0.04 6.53 26.70
CA THR A 779 1.18 6.60 27.51
C THR A 779 2.23 7.51 26.86
N GLY A 780 2.47 7.36 25.56
CA GLY A 780 3.43 8.19 24.82
C GLY A 780 3.05 9.68 24.73
N VAL A 781 1.77 9.99 24.47
CA VAL A 781 1.32 11.40 24.46
C VAL A 781 1.42 12.04 25.85
N LYS A 782 1.10 11.29 26.91
CA LYS A 782 1.29 11.74 28.30
C LYS A 782 2.77 11.97 28.61
N PHE A 783 3.66 11.08 28.16
CA PHE A 783 5.10 11.28 28.34
C PHE A 783 5.58 12.60 27.75
N HIS A 784 5.15 12.96 26.53
CA HIS A 784 5.51 14.25 25.93
C HIS A 784 5.03 15.45 26.76
N VAL A 785 3.77 15.43 27.21
CA VAL A 785 3.18 16.51 28.04
C VAL A 785 3.92 16.62 29.38
N ARG A 786 4.16 15.50 30.06
CA ARG A 786 4.81 15.47 31.38
C ARG A 786 6.29 15.85 31.28
N ARG A 787 6.99 15.41 30.24
CA ARG A 787 8.37 15.83 29.95
C ARG A 787 8.46 17.35 29.79
N ALA A 788 7.53 17.96 29.06
CA ALA A 788 7.51 19.41 28.86
C ALA A 788 7.29 20.17 30.17
N ARG A 789 6.33 19.70 31.00
CA ARG A 789 6.10 20.25 32.34
C ARG A 789 7.35 20.17 33.21
N LEU A 790 8.04 19.03 33.22
CA LEU A 790 9.27 18.85 33.99
C LEU A 790 10.34 19.88 33.61
N VAL A 791 10.57 20.07 32.30
CA VAL A 791 11.54 21.06 31.79
C VAL A 791 11.16 22.47 32.26
N GLU A 792 9.88 22.81 32.23
CA GLU A 792 9.41 24.14 32.66
C GLU A 792 9.53 24.35 34.17
N MET A 793 9.24 23.33 35.00
CA MET A 793 9.46 23.37 36.46
C MET A 793 10.93 23.63 36.79
N VAL A 794 11.85 22.93 36.12
CA VAL A 794 13.29 23.13 36.35
C VAL A 794 13.75 24.52 35.90
N ARG A 795 13.25 25.03 34.77
CA ARG A 795 13.52 26.40 34.30
C ARG A 795 13.05 27.46 35.31
N ARG A 796 11.96 27.19 36.06
CA ARG A 796 11.44 28.06 37.13
C ARG A 796 12.21 27.94 38.45
N GLY A 797 13.16 27.01 38.55
CA GLY A 797 13.94 26.75 39.77
C GLY A 797 13.26 25.82 40.78
N GLU A 798 12.15 25.17 40.41
CA GLU A 798 11.36 24.23 41.22
C GLU A 798 12.04 22.84 41.29
N VAL A 799 13.33 22.79 41.66
CA VAL A 799 14.19 21.59 41.46
C VAL A 799 13.72 20.38 42.28
N VAL A 800 13.29 20.58 43.52
CA VAL A 800 12.85 19.48 44.40
C VAL A 800 11.55 18.88 43.89
N GLU A 801 10.56 19.73 43.58
CA GLU A 801 9.27 19.32 43.04
C GLU A 801 9.44 18.66 41.66
N ALA A 802 10.38 19.14 40.84
CA ALA A 802 10.71 18.55 39.56
C ALA A 802 11.30 17.13 39.69
N LEU A 803 12.15 16.87 40.70
CA LEU A 803 12.68 15.52 40.97
C LEU A 803 11.57 14.55 41.39
N GLU A 804 10.68 15.00 42.28
CA GLU A 804 9.50 14.22 42.68
C GLU A 804 8.60 13.94 41.47
N TYR A 805 8.37 14.95 40.63
CA TYR A 805 7.58 14.83 39.41
C TYR A 805 8.20 13.86 38.38
N LEU A 806 9.53 13.91 38.18
CA LEU A 806 10.25 12.96 37.34
C LEU A 806 10.03 11.52 37.82
N ARG A 807 10.16 11.29 39.13
CA ARG A 807 10.00 9.97 39.74
C ARG A 807 8.56 9.46 39.65
N GLU A 808 7.59 10.29 39.99
CA GLU A 808 6.21 9.85 40.22
C GLU A 808 5.30 10.00 39.00
N LYS A 809 5.60 10.92 38.09
CA LYS A 809 4.72 11.25 36.96
C LYS A 809 5.37 10.94 35.61
N VAL A 810 6.66 11.20 35.43
CA VAL A 810 7.34 10.98 34.13
C VAL A 810 7.82 9.53 33.97
N THR A 811 8.55 8.99 34.94
CA THR A 811 9.11 7.63 34.90
C THR A 811 8.07 6.55 34.59
N PRO A 812 6.86 6.56 35.17
CA PRO A 812 5.85 5.53 34.91
C PRO A 812 5.32 5.50 33.47
N VAL A 813 5.49 6.59 32.71
CA VAL A 813 5.03 6.68 31.31
C VAL A 813 6.17 6.79 30.31
N ALA A 814 7.42 6.75 30.77
CA ALA A 814 8.59 6.79 29.90
C ALA A 814 8.73 5.49 29.10
N PRO A 815 9.12 5.55 27.83
CA PRO A 815 9.24 4.36 26.99
C PRO A 815 10.47 3.51 27.35
N SER A 816 11.47 4.06 28.04
CA SER A 816 12.60 3.28 28.57
C SER A 816 13.31 3.98 29.73
N ALA A 817 14.05 3.20 30.52
CA ALA A 817 14.93 3.72 31.56
C ALA A 817 16.07 4.59 31.00
N VAL A 818 16.49 4.34 29.75
CA VAL A 818 17.52 5.14 29.06
C VAL A 818 17.01 6.55 28.83
N GLU A 819 15.78 6.71 28.33
CA GLU A 819 15.20 8.04 28.12
C GLU A 819 15.02 8.82 29.42
N VAL A 820 14.65 8.15 30.52
CA VAL A 820 14.57 8.80 31.84
C VAL A 820 15.95 9.31 32.28
N SER A 821 17.00 8.50 32.09
CA SER A 821 18.38 8.87 32.42
C SER A 821 18.88 10.05 31.58
N GLU A 822 18.66 10.00 30.26
CA GLU A 822 19.04 11.09 29.34
C GLU A 822 18.29 12.38 29.65
N LEU A 823 16.99 12.29 29.95
CA LEU A 823 16.18 13.44 30.36
C LEU A 823 16.68 14.04 31.67
N ALA A 824 16.94 13.21 32.68
CA ALA A 824 17.47 13.67 33.96
C ALA A 824 18.85 14.34 33.80
N ALA A 825 19.74 13.73 33.01
CA ALA A 825 21.04 14.30 32.70
C ALA A 825 20.92 15.65 31.98
N GLY A 826 20.10 15.72 30.92
CA GLY A 826 19.91 16.94 30.14
C GLY A 826 19.29 18.10 30.91
N VAL A 827 18.34 17.80 31.81
CA VAL A 827 17.58 18.83 32.53
C VAL A 827 18.30 19.29 33.80
N PHE A 828 18.89 18.38 34.58
CA PHE A 828 19.48 18.72 35.89
C PHE A 828 20.99 18.99 35.85
N LEU A 829 21.77 18.42 34.90
CA LEU A 829 23.20 18.72 34.80
C LEU A 829 23.48 20.07 34.13
N ALA A 830 22.58 20.53 33.24
CA ALA A 830 22.67 21.84 32.60
C ALA A 830 22.60 23.01 33.60
N MET A 831 22.06 22.79 34.80
CA MET A 831 21.99 23.76 35.89
C MET A 831 23.35 24.02 36.59
N GLY A 832 24.34 23.13 36.42
CA GLY A 832 25.66 23.23 37.07
C GLY A 832 26.68 24.11 36.35
N GLY A 833 26.43 24.49 35.09
CA GLY A 833 27.27 25.40 34.31
C GLY A 833 26.61 26.76 34.20
N GLY A 834 27.01 27.71 35.04
CA GLY A 834 26.38 29.04 35.16
C GLY A 834 26.10 29.72 33.81
N GLY A 835 24.83 29.77 33.43
CA GLY A 835 24.42 30.36 32.16
C GLY A 835 22.97 30.10 31.74
N MET A 836 21.98 30.19 32.63
CA MET A 836 20.62 30.54 32.20
C MET A 836 20.40 32.02 32.50
N GLY A 837 20.75 32.86 31.52
CA GLY A 837 20.38 34.27 31.54
C GLY A 837 18.86 34.39 31.57
N GLN A 838 18.36 35.37 32.35
CA GLN A 838 16.98 35.83 32.27
C GLN A 838 16.70 36.37 30.86
N GLU A 839 16.29 35.51 29.93
CA GLU A 839 15.68 35.97 28.69
C GLU A 839 14.24 36.41 28.99
N SER A 840 14.02 37.72 28.87
CA SER A 840 12.72 38.36 28.97
C SER A 840 11.97 38.21 27.64
N GLY A 841 11.37 37.03 27.46
CA GLY A 841 10.39 36.66 26.44
C GLY A 841 9.62 35.44 26.97
N ASP A 842 8.48 35.06 26.38
CA ASP A 842 7.75 33.84 26.77
C ASP A 842 8.55 32.57 26.40
N GLY A 843 9.66 32.33 27.11
CA GLY A 843 10.70 31.34 26.81
C GLY A 843 10.29 29.88 27.03
N GLY A 844 8.98 29.61 27.05
CA GLY A 844 8.40 28.27 27.00
C GLY A 844 7.46 28.05 25.82
N TRP A 845 7.12 29.10 25.04
CA TRP A 845 6.12 29.01 23.97
C TRP A 845 6.54 28.01 22.89
N ASP A 846 7.78 28.11 22.42
CA ASP A 846 8.30 27.29 21.33
C ASP A 846 8.41 25.82 21.74
N GLU A 847 8.81 25.53 22.99
CA GLU A 847 8.82 24.16 23.49
C GLU A 847 7.40 23.58 23.64
N ARG A 848 6.44 24.37 24.15
CA ARG A 848 5.04 23.94 24.24
C ARG A 848 4.42 23.72 22.87
N LEU A 849 4.78 24.55 21.89
CA LEU A 849 4.36 24.39 20.49
C LEU A 849 4.97 23.13 19.87
N ALA A 850 6.24 22.84 20.11
CA ALA A 850 6.87 21.60 19.66
C ALA A 850 6.21 20.35 20.26
N VAL A 851 5.75 20.41 21.51
CA VAL A 851 4.96 19.34 22.13
C VAL A 851 3.62 19.21 21.43
N PHE A 852 2.89 20.30 21.21
CA PHE A 852 1.63 20.27 20.46
C PHE A 852 1.79 19.63 19.08
N ASP A 853 2.85 19.97 18.34
CA ASP A 853 3.14 19.38 17.02
C ASP A 853 3.45 17.88 17.09
N ALA A 854 4.06 17.39 18.18
CA ALA A 854 4.26 15.96 18.39
C ALA A 854 2.96 15.22 18.70
N LEU A 855 1.95 15.92 19.25
CA LEU A 855 0.66 15.34 19.63
C LEU A 855 -0.36 15.32 18.48
N VAL A 856 -0.38 16.35 17.63
CA VAL A 856 -1.34 16.51 16.52
C VAL A 856 -1.42 15.30 15.57
N PRO A 857 -0.32 14.60 15.22
CA PRO A 857 -0.37 13.39 14.39
C PRO A 857 -1.23 12.26 14.96
N TRP A 858 -1.53 12.26 16.26
CA TRP A 858 -2.39 11.28 16.90
C TRP A 858 -3.89 11.61 16.83
N PHE A 859 -4.26 12.69 16.14
CA PHE A 859 -5.65 12.98 15.76
C PHE A 859 -5.89 12.60 14.29
N PRO A 860 -7.11 12.26 13.86
CA PRO A 860 -7.41 11.99 12.46
C PRO A 860 -7.07 13.18 11.55
N ALA A 861 -6.61 12.94 10.31
CA ALA A 861 -6.13 14.00 9.41
C ALA A 861 -7.16 15.13 9.20
N ARG A 862 -8.45 14.81 9.16
CA ARG A 862 -9.57 15.76 9.02
C ARG A 862 -9.72 16.74 10.20
N MET A 863 -9.16 16.40 11.37
CA MET A 863 -9.23 17.19 12.60
C MET A 863 -7.99 18.07 12.82
N ARG A 864 -6.92 17.87 12.05
CA ARG A 864 -5.64 18.54 12.24
C ARG A 864 -5.63 19.95 11.65
N PRO A 865 -4.77 20.85 12.18
CA PRO A 865 -4.48 22.12 11.52
C PRO A 865 -3.86 21.88 10.13
N PRO A 866 -4.01 22.84 9.19
CA PRO A 866 -3.37 22.73 7.88
C PRO A 866 -1.84 22.66 8.03
N VAL A 867 -1.22 21.73 7.30
CA VAL A 867 0.24 21.50 7.30
C VAL A 867 0.96 22.42 6.31
N ALA A 868 0.25 22.96 5.32
CA ALA A 868 0.81 23.75 4.23
C ALA A 868 1.46 25.05 4.73
N ASP A 869 2.62 25.37 4.16
CA ASP A 869 3.20 26.70 4.31
C ASP A 869 2.25 27.71 3.64
N VAL A 870 2.12 28.92 4.19
CA VAL A 870 1.26 29.97 3.60
C VAL A 870 1.67 30.23 2.13
N VAL A 871 2.96 30.01 1.84
CA VAL A 871 3.59 30.09 0.52
C VAL A 871 3.01 29.08 -0.49
N ASP A 872 2.58 27.89 -0.06
CA ASP A 872 2.03 26.87 -0.96
C ASP A 872 0.60 27.20 -1.44
N VAL A 873 -0.09 28.10 -0.72
CA VAL A 873 -1.50 28.44 -0.96
C VAL A 873 -1.66 29.83 -1.58
N MET A 874 -0.76 30.76 -1.26
CA MET A 874 -0.75 32.12 -1.79
C MET A 874 0.15 32.21 -3.02
N PRO A 875 -0.37 32.57 -4.22
CA PRO A 875 0.50 32.91 -5.34
C PRO A 875 1.38 34.10 -4.94
N ILE A 876 2.71 33.93 -5.06
CA ILE A 876 3.63 35.06 -5.04
C ILE A 876 3.38 35.79 -6.36
N ALA A 877 2.77 36.97 -6.26
CA ALA A 877 2.45 37.83 -7.40
C ALA A 877 3.72 38.37 -8.09
#